data_AF-A0A4Q4YYC5-F1
#
_entry.id   AF-A0A4Q4YYC5-F1
#
_cell.length_a   1.000
_cell.length_b   1.000
_cell.length_c   1.000
_cell.angle_alpha   90.00
_cell.angle_beta   90.00
_cell.angle_gamma   90.00
#
_symmetry.space_group_name_H-M   'P 1'
#
loop_
_entity.id
_entity.type
_entity.pdbx_description
1 polymer ?
#
loop_
_entity_poly.entity_id
_entity_poly.type
_entity_poly.pdbx_seq_one_letter_code
_entity_poly.pdbx_strand_id
1 'polypeptide(L)'
;MPFRHDSVMQRYVKELANRNGYQDFAEYNTAVERAKGVGDEWKAMLRMGDEHSDHWWVEWFDAVVVASRHYWVPYVPHVDGLKEVERDRPGSVIHSTQYRGSDTFKGKVVVVGASVSAADTAFDSTKSVGAPIQAVVLGHTGNPYFGHETFNHPLTVKRPSRARVDAAAPTIHFVDGTSVIPVDHLMFGTGYTWTLPFFPQVLVRNNRVLELVCSLPYQCRFSDNTFPFAPVSSPTQEHLSDSKIARRLWNTTKENWYLGFTSFGGPPVHFKIFRDKFVNKLQWIDDQVYQELFSVCQAFSGPASTKMLYCINLIHDGFLSAVLGLLFWSLPGALGMYGLAVGVSNIGDALPAPVYALLSGLNAATVGIIALAAVELAHKAITDRVTRVLVFLGAAAGLLYNALWYFPVIIVIGGIITVIHDFRWLHGPVKAVRNAVMRKKQRPAETEETIDLPHQGPSGDASVQKDARGDGNISAGPSTSSAPPEGVKSGLPTSEREAAESGTAAAAAAEELRFVPPERRLNFSWKFGLAIICGFFISFLVIMVLRGVLPNKGLLYSLFANMYLAGTIIFGGGPVVVPLLREYVVAEGWVSPRDFLIGLAIIQSFPGPNFNFAVYLGTLTALNGGRLSVAGAFVGAIGIFFPGLVLVHGTMGVWGSIRSWRWVKSTVRGVNATAVGLIYTAVYRLWQIGWVEETSQQGTSLANDPWWVVVTATSYVGGCWFGLKPPVAIILGAVLGLIRYGVVSA
;
A
#
# COMPACT_ATOMS: atom_id res chain seq x y z
N MET A 1 24.49 -33.41 14.28
CA MET A 1 23.58 -32.52 13.53
C MET A 1 22.13 -32.88 13.86
N PRO A 2 21.19 -31.93 13.86
CA PRO A 2 19.78 -32.19 14.18
C PRO A 2 19.00 -32.84 13.01
N PHE A 3 19.51 -32.75 11.78
CA PHE A 3 18.86 -33.31 10.59
C PHE A 3 19.10 -34.82 10.47
N ARG A 4 18.09 -35.57 10.01
CA ARG A 4 18.13 -37.01 9.77
C ARG A 4 18.03 -37.31 8.28
N HIS A 5 18.61 -38.42 7.84
CA HIS A 5 18.49 -38.92 6.48
C HIS A 5 17.03 -39.25 6.15
N ASP A 6 16.63 -39.11 4.89
CA ASP A 6 15.22 -39.28 4.47
C ASP A 6 14.68 -40.68 4.79
N SER A 7 15.50 -41.72 4.63
CA SER A 7 15.19 -43.11 5.01
C SER A 7 14.78 -43.28 6.48
N VAL A 8 15.24 -42.42 7.40
CA VAL A 8 14.79 -42.40 8.80
C VAL A 8 13.39 -41.79 8.90
N MET A 9 13.11 -40.73 8.13
CA MET A 9 11.79 -40.09 8.07
C MET A 9 10.75 -40.99 7.37
N GLN A 10 11.14 -41.66 6.28
CA GLN A 10 10.32 -42.66 5.59
C GLN A 10 9.97 -43.82 6.53
N ARG A 11 10.95 -44.33 7.29
CA ARG A 11 10.72 -45.36 8.31
C ARG A 11 9.74 -44.88 9.38
N TYR A 12 9.96 -43.69 9.95
CA TYR A 12 9.07 -43.10 10.94
C TYR A 12 7.62 -42.96 10.43
N VAL A 13 7.43 -42.48 9.19
CA VAL A 13 6.09 -42.37 8.58
C VAL A 13 5.48 -43.75 8.34
N LYS A 14 6.25 -44.74 7.91
CA LYS A 14 5.79 -46.13 7.72
C LYS A 14 5.39 -46.79 9.05
N GLU A 15 6.20 -46.62 10.09
CA GLU A 15 5.90 -47.08 11.46
C GLU A 15 4.63 -46.42 12.02
N LEU A 16 4.44 -45.12 11.75
CA LEU A 16 3.21 -44.41 12.13
C LEU A 16 1.98 -44.91 11.37
N ALA A 17 2.10 -45.17 10.05
CA ALA A 17 1.01 -45.65 9.22
C ALA A 17 0.64 -47.12 9.49
N ASN A 18 1.59 -47.93 9.96
CA ASN A 18 1.37 -49.31 10.39
C ASN A 18 0.87 -49.41 11.85
N ARG A 19 0.87 -48.30 12.60
CA ARG A 19 0.41 -48.27 14.00
C ARG A 19 -1.11 -48.38 14.04
N ASN A 20 -1.65 -49.08 15.05
CA ASN A 20 -3.08 -49.13 15.37
C ASN A 20 -4.02 -49.55 14.19
N GLY A 21 -3.51 -50.27 13.19
CA GLY A 21 -4.32 -50.70 12.03
C GLY A 21 -4.69 -49.57 11.06
N TYR A 22 -3.98 -48.43 11.04
CA TYR A 22 -4.35 -47.32 10.13
C TYR A 22 -4.26 -47.66 8.64
N GLN A 23 -3.54 -48.73 8.26
CA GLN A 23 -3.55 -49.27 6.89
C GLN A 23 -4.95 -49.74 6.45
N ASP A 24 -5.76 -50.24 7.38
CA ASP A 24 -7.08 -50.84 7.09
C ASP A 24 -8.14 -49.79 6.67
N PHE A 25 -7.80 -48.50 6.77
CA PHE A 25 -8.62 -47.36 6.37
C PHE A 25 -8.08 -46.64 5.10
N ALA A 26 -7.08 -47.23 4.42
CA ALA A 26 -6.39 -46.59 3.30
C ALA A 26 -6.49 -47.44 2.02
N GLU A 27 -7.28 -46.97 1.06
CA GLU A 27 -7.34 -47.58 -0.27
C GLU A 27 -6.13 -47.13 -1.10
N TYR A 28 -5.25 -48.08 -1.44
CA TYR A 28 -4.05 -47.82 -2.24
C TYR A 28 -4.34 -47.98 -3.75
N ASN A 29 -3.41 -47.52 -4.59
CA ASN A 29 -3.51 -47.53 -6.07
C ASN A 29 -4.77 -46.86 -6.66
N THR A 30 -5.48 -46.08 -5.85
CA THR A 30 -6.77 -45.48 -6.18
C THR A 30 -6.66 -43.96 -6.30
N ALA A 31 -7.08 -43.44 -7.45
CA ALA A 31 -7.15 -42.02 -7.75
C ALA A 31 -8.57 -41.48 -7.48
N VAL A 32 -8.65 -40.35 -6.78
CA VAL A 32 -9.88 -39.54 -6.74
C VAL A 32 -9.90 -38.69 -8.00
N GLU A 33 -10.76 -39.06 -8.95
CA GLU A 33 -10.87 -38.38 -10.24
C GLU A 33 -11.82 -37.18 -10.16
N ARG A 34 -12.84 -37.23 -9.29
CA ARG A 34 -13.74 -36.09 -9.02
C ARG A 34 -14.46 -36.23 -7.68
N ALA A 35 -14.63 -35.12 -6.96
CA ALA A 35 -15.52 -35.03 -5.80
C ALA A 35 -16.53 -33.88 -5.95
N LYS A 36 -17.78 -34.10 -5.53
CA LYS A 36 -18.86 -33.10 -5.62
C LYS A 36 -19.94 -33.34 -4.56
N GLY A 37 -20.32 -32.29 -3.81
CA GLY A 37 -21.52 -32.32 -2.96
C GLY A 37 -22.81 -32.48 -3.79
N VAL A 38 -23.72 -33.36 -3.34
CA VAL A 38 -24.99 -33.67 -4.01
C VAL A 38 -26.03 -34.03 -2.94
N GLY A 39 -26.93 -33.09 -2.60
CA GLY A 39 -27.66 -33.21 -1.34
C GLY A 39 -26.68 -33.19 -0.16
N ASP A 40 -27.09 -33.69 1.00
CA ASP A 40 -26.35 -33.54 2.27
C ASP A 40 -25.00 -34.28 2.32
N GLU A 41 -24.63 -35.00 1.25
CA GLU A 41 -23.48 -35.88 1.13
C GLU A 41 -22.53 -35.47 -0.03
N TRP A 42 -21.32 -36.03 -0.01
CA TRP A 42 -20.30 -35.91 -1.03
C TRP A 42 -20.19 -37.15 -1.90
N LYS A 43 -20.43 -36.99 -3.20
CA LYS A 43 -20.16 -38.01 -4.20
C LYS A 43 -18.69 -37.94 -4.65
N ALA A 44 -17.91 -38.98 -4.35
CA ALA A 44 -16.57 -39.20 -4.88
C ALA A 44 -16.61 -40.20 -6.03
N MET A 45 -15.87 -39.92 -7.11
CA MET A 45 -15.63 -40.86 -8.20
C MET A 45 -14.18 -41.31 -8.13
N LEU A 46 -14.01 -42.63 -8.01
CA LEU A 46 -12.75 -43.30 -7.71
C LEU A 46 -12.35 -44.17 -8.91
N ARG A 47 -11.05 -44.23 -9.18
CA ARG A 47 -10.47 -45.09 -10.21
C ARG A 47 -9.26 -45.84 -9.66
N MET A 48 -9.27 -47.15 -9.79
CA MET A 48 -8.11 -48.02 -9.60
C MET A 48 -7.66 -48.48 -10.99
N GLY A 49 -6.43 -48.16 -11.37
CA GLY A 49 -5.91 -48.44 -12.71
C GLY A 49 -4.69 -49.34 -12.64
N ASP A 50 -4.84 -50.55 -13.20
CA ASP A 50 -3.75 -51.51 -13.41
C ASP A 50 -3.27 -51.47 -14.87
N GLU A 51 -2.15 -52.12 -15.19
CA GLU A 51 -1.58 -52.15 -16.57
C GLU A 51 -2.53 -52.69 -17.65
N HIS A 52 -3.63 -53.36 -17.26
CA HIS A 52 -4.55 -54.05 -18.17
C HIS A 52 -6.04 -53.67 -17.99
N SER A 53 -6.40 -52.89 -16.96
CA SER A 53 -7.80 -52.51 -16.71
C SER A 53 -7.93 -51.28 -15.81
N ASP A 54 -8.83 -50.38 -16.17
CA ASP A 54 -9.31 -49.29 -15.31
C ASP A 54 -10.65 -49.71 -14.64
N HIS A 55 -10.64 -49.88 -13.32
CA HIS A 55 -11.85 -50.05 -12.53
C HIS A 55 -12.32 -48.70 -11.98
N TRP A 56 -13.61 -48.38 -12.17
CA TRP A 56 -14.22 -47.12 -11.75
C TRP A 56 -15.44 -47.37 -10.87
N TRP A 57 -15.53 -46.69 -9.74
CA TRP A 57 -16.70 -46.74 -8.86
C TRP A 57 -17.00 -45.39 -8.21
N VAL A 58 -18.03 -45.37 -7.37
CA VAL A 58 -18.56 -44.18 -6.71
C VAL A 58 -18.78 -44.50 -5.24
N GLU A 59 -18.31 -43.61 -4.38
CA GLU A 59 -18.60 -43.63 -2.94
C GLU A 59 -19.23 -42.32 -2.48
N TRP A 60 -19.91 -42.39 -1.34
CA TRP A 60 -20.66 -41.30 -0.73
C TRP A 60 -20.17 -41.09 0.70
N PHE A 61 -19.97 -39.83 1.10
CA PHE A 61 -19.39 -39.45 2.40
C PHE A 61 -20.09 -38.22 2.99
N ASP A 62 -20.32 -38.18 4.30
CA ASP A 62 -20.80 -36.96 4.97
C ASP A 62 -19.82 -35.78 4.83
N ALA A 63 -18.52 -36.07 4.76
CA ALA A 63 -17.47 -35.07 4.67
C ALA A 63 -16.25 -35.57 3.88
N VAL A 64 -15.56 -34.65 3.19
CA VAL A 64 -14.31 -34.93 2.45
C VAL A 64 -13.17 -34.10 3.02
N VAL A 65 -12.08 -34.77 3.41
CA VAL A 65 -10.84 -34.14 3.89
C VAL A 65 -9.76 -34.22 2.82
N VAL A 66 -9.26 -33.06 2.37
CA VAL A 66 -8.32 -32.98 1.24
C VAL A 66 -6.88 -32.94 1.74
N ALA A 67 -6.16 -34.05 1.56
CA ALA A 67 -4.76 -34.20 1.96
C ALA A 67 -3.79 -34.45 0.77
N SER A 68 -4.20 -34.11 -0.46
CA SER A 68 -3.49 -34.43 -1.72
C SER A 68 -2.11 -33.77 -1.90
N ARG A 69 -1.67 -32.92 -0.97
CA ARG A 69 -0.46 -32.09 -1.03
C ARG A 69 -0.45 -31.09 -2.21
N HIS A 70 0.57 -30.22 -2.22
CA HIS A 70 0.76 -29.15 -3.20
C HIS A 70 2.17 -29.12 -3.80
N TYR A 71 2.99 -30.14 -3.55
CA TYR A 71 4.35 -30.30 -4.08
C TYR A 71 4.43 -31.44 -5.09
N TRP A 72 3.64 -31.39 -6.16
CA TRP A 72 3.67 -32.41 -7.21
C TRP A 72 3.67 -31.86 -8.65
N VAL A 73 2.88 -30.82 -8.96
CA VAL A 73 2.96 -30.14 -10.27
C VAL A 73 4.13 -29.14 -10.25
N PRO A 74 5.16 -29.29 -11.10
CA PRO A 74 6.30 -28.38 -11.13
C PRO A 74 5.87 -26.98 -11.63
N TYR A 75 6.47 -25.92 -11.07
CA TYR A 75 6.32 -24.56 -11.60
C TYR A 75 7.58 -24.18 -12.37
N VAL A 76 7.48 -24.17 -13.71
CA VAL A 76 8.54 -23.68 -14.60
C VAL A 76 8.10 -22.35 -15.22
N PRO A 77 8.83 -21.24 -15.00
CA PRO A 77 8.48 -19.95 -15.57
C PRO A 77 8.71 -19.93 -17.09
N HIS A 78 7.98 -19.07 -17.81
CA HIS A 78 8.23 -18.86 -19.24
C HIS A 78 9.61 -18.24 -19.46
N VAL A 79 10.42 -18.87 -20.31
CA VAL A 79 11.77 -18.42 -20.69
C VAL A 79 11.90 -18.58 -22.20
N ASP A 80 12.29 -17.50 -22.88
CA ASP A 80 12.44 -17.48 -24.34
C ASP A 80 13.56 -18.46 -24.78
N GLY A 81 13.24 -19.36 -25.71
CA GLY A 81 14.14 -20.41 -26.22
C GLY A 81 14.19 -21.70 -25.40
N LEU A 82 13.55 -21.75 -24.22
CA LEU A 82 13.63 -22.92 -23.33
C LEU A 82 12.97 -24.18 -23.91
N LYS A 83 11.87 -24.01 -24.65
CA LYS A 83 11.13 -25.11 -25.27
C LYS A 83 11.92 -25.75 -26.40
N GLU A 84 12.60 -24.92 -27.18
CA GLU A 84 13.48 -25.32 -28.27
C GLU A 84 14.69 -26.09 -27.72
N VAL A 85 15.31 -25.59 -26.63
CA VAL A 85 16.43 -26.27 -25.95
C VAL A 85 16.04 -27.67 -25.44
N GLU A 86 14.91 -27.82 -24.75
CA GLU A 86 14.49 -29.14 -24.26
C GLU A 86 14.05 -30.08 -25.39
N ARG A 87 13.47 -29.55 -26.48
CA ARG A 87 13.16 -30.35 -27.69
C ARG A 87 14.43 -30.86 -28.36
N ASP A 88 15.44 -30.00 -28.50
CA ASP A 88 16.68 -30.30 -29.22
C ASP A 88 17.69 -31.05 -28.34
N ARG A 89 17.49 -31.02 -27.01
CA ARG A 89 18.29 -31.72 -25.98
C ARG A 89 17.41 -32.22 -24.82
N PRO A 90 16.67 -33.32 -24.99
CA PRO A 90 15.80 -33.87 -23.95
C PRO A 90 16.57 -34.19 -22.66
N GLY A 91 16.02 -33.78 -21.51
CA GLY A 91 16.66 -33.94 -20.19
C GLY A 91 17.75 -32.92 -19.89
N SER A 92 17.96 -31.90 -20.75
CA SER A 92 18.82 -30.77 -20.40
C SER A 92 18.11 -29.79 -19.46
N VAL A 93 16.78 -29.72 -19.50
CA VAL A 93 15.94 -28.94 -18.59
C VAL A 93 15.32 -29.85 -17.52
N ILE A 94 15.69 -29.61 -16.27
CA ILE A 94 15.30 -30.48 -15.13
C ILE A 94 14.64 -29.59 -14.06
N HIS A 95 13.59 -30.07 -13.42
CA HIS A 95 12.97 -29.44 -12.25
C HIS A 95 13.32 -30.20 -10.95
N SER A 96 13.24 -29.54 -9.79
CA SER A 96 13.50 -30.14 -8.47
C SER A 96 12.72 -31.44 -8.18
N THR A 97 11.58 -31.67 -8.83
CA THR A 97 10.81 -32.94 -8.83
C THR A 97 11.55 -34.13 -9.42
N GLN A 98 12.40 -33.89 -10.42
CA GLN A 98 13.12 -34.91 -11.18
C GLN A 98 14.51 -35.19 -10.61
N TYR A 99 15.00 -34.36 -9.68
CA TYR A 99 16.30 -34.54 -9.04
C TYR A 99 16.35 -35.84 -8.22
N ARG A 100 17.37 -36.66 -8.44
CA ARG A 100 17.62 -37.90 -7.67
C ARG A 100 19.03 -38.01 -7.09
N GLY A 101 19.90 -37.04 -7.40
CA GLY A 101 21.30 -37.01 -6.96
C GLY A 101 22.16 -36.22 -7.94
N SER A 102 23.29 -35.73 -7.44
CA SER A 102 24.22 -34.86 -8.18
C SER A 102 24.96 -35.59 -9.30
N ASP A 103 25.06 -36.91 -9.25
CA ASP A 103 25.66 -37.78 -10.27
C ASP A 103 24.94 -37.73 -11.63
N THR A 104 23.68 -37.25 -11.63
CA THR A 104 22.89 -36.99 -12.83
C THR A 104 23.46 -35.83 -13.67
N PHE A 105 24.20 -34.91 -13.06
CA PHE A 105 24.73 -33.73 -13.72
C PHE A 105 26.17 -33.93 -14.18
N LYS A 106 26.41 -33.82 -15.49
CA LYS A 106 27.75 -33.79 -16.07
C LYS A 106 27.97 -32.46 -16.80
N GLY A 107 29.13 -31.84 -16.58
CA GLY A 107 29.45 -30.56 -17.19
C GLY A 107 28.89 -29.35 -16.44
N LYS A 108 28.54 -28.27 -17.16
CA LYS A 108 28.15 -26.98 -16.60
C LYS A 108 26.66 -26.95 -16.23
N VAL A 109 26.40 -26.82 -14.93
CA VAL A 109 25.04 -26.70 -14.37
C VAL A 109 24.70 -25.24 -14.07
N VAL A 110 23.49 -24.83 -14.48
CA VAL A 110 22.87 -23.56 -14.10
C VAL A 110 21.66 -23.85 -13.22
N VAL A 111 21.61 -23.33 -12.00
CA VAL A 111 20.50 -23.52 -11.06
C VAL A 111 19.67 -22.25 -10.99
N VAL A 112 18.36 -22.37 -11.21
CA VAL A 112 17.40 -21.26 -11.24
C VAL A 112 16.50 -21.30 -10.00
N GLY A 113 16.51 -20.23 -9.21
CA GLY A 113 15.73 -20.09 -7.99
C GLY A 113 16.61 -19.83 -6.76
N ALA A 114 16.02 -19.20 -5.75
CA ALA A 114 16.74 -18.71 -4.56
C ALA A 114 16.21 -19.27 -3.22
N SER A 115 15.35 -20.30 -3.29
CA SER A 115 14.76 -21.00 -2.12
C SER A 115 15.41 -22.37 -1.89
N VAL A 116 14.96 -23.10 -0.87
CA VAL A 116 15.58 -24.32 -0.32
C VAL A 116 15.96 -25.35 -1.39
N SER A 117 15.05 -25.71 -2.30
CA SER A 117 15.35 -26.72 -3.33
C SER A 117 16.48 -26.31 -4.29
N ALA A 118 16.60 -25.02 -4.61
CA ALA A 118 17.71 -24.50 -5.42
C ALA A 118 19.01 -24.44 -4.61
N ALA A 119 18.92 -24.06 -3.32
CA ALA A 119 20.05 -24.04 -2.39
C ALA A 119 20.66 -25.44 -2.18
N ASP A 120 19.84 -26.42 -1.84
CA ASP A 120 20.27 -27.81 -1.62
C ASP A 120 20.80 -28.44 -2.91
N THR A 121 20.10 -28.28 -4.03
CA THR A 121 20.56 -28.83 -5.31
C THR A 121 21.87 -28.18 -5.77
N ALA A 122 22.02 -26.86 -5.63
CA ALA A 122 23.27 -26.18 -5.96
C ALA A 122 24.42 -26.70 -5.09
N PHE A 123 24.23 -26.78 -3.77
CA PHE A 123 25.25 -27.29 -2.86
C PHE A 123 25.60 -28.75 -3.13
N ASP A 124 24.60 -29.62 -3.29
CA ASP A 124 24.81 -31.05 -3.57
C ASP A 124 25.52 -31.26 -4.91
N SER A 125 25.19 -30.47 -5.94
CA SER A 125 25.88 -30.49 -7.24
C SER A 125 27.37 -30.17 -7.13
N THR A 126 27.81 -29.35 -6.17
CA THR A 126 29.26 -29.08 -5.98
C THR A 126 30.08 -30.29 -5.56
N LYS A 127 29.45 -31.40 -5.16
CA LYS A 127 30.13 -32.64 -4.77
C LYS A 127 30.52 -33.51 -5.97
N SER A 128 29.68 -33.55 -7.02
CA SER A 128 29.90 -34.38 -8.22
C SER A 128 30.34 -33.58 -9.45
N VAL A 129 30.08 -32.25 -9.48
CA VAL A 129 30.41 -31.38 -10.61
C VAL A 129 31.72 -30.62 -10.35
N GLY A 130 32.77 -30.95 -11.10
CA GLY A 130 34.09 -30.29 -11.00
C GLY A 130 34.17 -28.86 -11.56
N ALA A 131 33.04 -28.27 -12.00
CA ALA A 131 32.94 -26.92 -12.55
C ALA A 131 32.06 -26.02 -11.65
N PRO A 132 32.32 -24.70 -11.55
CA PRO A 132 31.53 -23.84 -10.68
C PRO A 132 30.06 -23.75 -11.10
N ILE A 133 29.15 -24.04 -10.16
CA ILE A 133 27.70 -23.99 -10.34
C ILE A 133 27.25 -22.55 -10.55
N GLN A 134 26.46 -22.28 -11.59
CA GLN A 134 25.96 -20.93 -11.86
C GLN A 134 24.57 -20.77 -11.23
N ALA A 135 24.47 -20.09 -10.09
CA ALA A 135 23.22 -19.93 -9.35
C ALA A 135 22.52 -18.60 -9.69
N VAL A 136 21.35 -18.65 -10.30
CA VAL A 136 20.54 -17.48 -10.69
C VAL A 136 19.77 -16.96 -9.47
N VAL A 137 20.46 -16.17 -8.65
CA VAL A 137 19.99 -15.69 -7.34
C VAL A 137 20.19 -14.19 -7.11
N LEU A 138 20.98 -13.48 -7.91
CA LEU A 138 21.16 -12.03 -7.72
C LEU A 138 19.88 -11.29 -8.14
N GLY A 139 19.36 -10.47 -7.23
CA GLY A 139 18.05 -9.83 -7.36
C GLY A 139 16.88 -10.67 -6.84
N HIS A 140 17.14 -11.81 -6.19
CA HIS A 140 16.12 -12.60 -5.50
C HIS A 140 16.39 -12.68 -3.99
N THR A 141 15.34 -12.57 -3.20
CA THR A 141 15.39 -12.79 -1.74
C THR A 141 15.47 -14.27 -1.38
N GLY A 142 16.11 -14.54 -0.25
CA GLY A 142 16.34 -15.89 0.23
C GLY A 142 15.14 -16.48 0.95
N ASN A 143 15.25 -17.76 1.26
CA ASN A 143 14.30 -18.36 2.17
C ASN A 143 14.47 -17.71 3.56
N PRO A 144 13.44 -17.09 4.15
CA PRO A 144 13.58 -16.35 5.41
C PRO A 144 13.88 -17.24 6.62
N TYR A 145 13.69 -18.57 6.51
CA TYR A 145 13.97 -19.53 7.58
C TYR A 145 15.32 -20.26 7.41
N PHE A 146 15.70 -20.54 6.17
CA PHE A 146 16.92 -21.32 5.85
C PHE A 146 18.07 -20.48 5.27
N GLY A 147 17.83 -19.20 4.97
CA GLY A 147 18.83 -18.26 4.47
C GLY A 147 19.26 -18.50 3.03
N HIS A 148 20.51 -18.12 2.75
CA HIS A 148 21.17 -18.16 1.43
C HIS A 148 22.60 -18.71 1.47
N GLU A 149 23.11 -19.13 2.63
CA GLU A 149 24.55 -19.37 2.84
C GLU A 149 25.14 -20.45 1.93
N THR A 150 24.33 -21.42 1.49
CA THR A 150 24.70 -22.42 0.47
C THR A 150 25.14 -21.79 -0.87
N PHE A 151 24.62 -20.61 -1.22
CA PHE A 151 25.03 -19.86 -2.41
C PHE A 151 26.33 -19.05 -2.21
N ASN A 152 26.90 -19.01 -1.00
CA ASN A 152 28.21 -18.41 -0.70
C ASN A 152 29.36 -19.43 -0.85
N HIS A 153 29.08 -20.68 -1.22
CA HIS A 153 30.09 -21.71 -1.40
C HIS A 153 31.13 -21.35 -2.48
N PRO A 154 32.44 -21.64 -2.32
CA PRO A 154 33.48 -21.23 -3.27
C PRO A 154 33.29 -21.76 -4.71
N LEU A 155 32.60 -22.90 -4.87
CA LEU A 155 32.25 -23.48 -6.17
C LEU A 155 30.89 -23.01 -6.72
N THR A 156 30.30 -21.94 -6.16
CA THR A 156 29.01 -21.37 -6.60
C THR A 156 29.18 -19.92 -7.05
N VAL A 157 28.88 -19.65 -8.32
CA VAL A 157 28.92 -18.31 -8.92
C VAL A 157 27.49 -17.77 -9.03
N LYS A 158 27.20 -16.69 -8.31
CA LYS A 158 25.88 -16.04 -8.34
C LYS A 158 25.69 -15.24 -9.64
N ARG A 159 24.50 -15.32 -10.25
CA ARG A 159 24.10 -14.66 -11.51
C ARG A 159 22.78 -13.90 -11.35
N PRO A 160 22.55 -12.81 -12.11
CA PRO A 160 21.30 -12.05 -12.06
C PRO A 160 20.18 -12.71 -12.86
N SER A 161 18.94 -12.35 -12.51
CA SER A 161 17.73 -12.98 -13.05
C SER A 161 17.40 -12.57 -14.50
N ARG A 162 16.51 -13.36 -15.11
CA ARG A 162 16.05 -13.29 -16.52
C ARG A 162 17.10 -13.68 -17.57
N ALA A 163 17.13 -14.99 -17.82
CA ALA A 163 17.77 -15.61 -18.97
C ALA A 163 16.94 -15.43 -20.26
N ARG A 164 17.58 -15.14 -21.38
CA ARG A 164 17.18 -15.73 -22.68
C ARG A 164 18.09 -16.92 -22.93
N VAL A 165 17.55 -18.03 -23.43
CA VAL A 165 18.36 -19.15 -23.90
C VAL A 165 18.38 -19.14 -25.42
N ASP A 166 19.56 -19.30 -26.02
CA ASP A 166 19.66 -19.60 -27.44
C ASP A 166 19.68 -21.12 -27.65
N ALA A 167 18.88 -21.60 -28.60
CA ALA A 167 18.78 -23.02 -28.93
C ALA A 167 19.90 -23.48 -29.89
N ALA A 168 20.41 -22.57 -30.74
CA ALA A 168 21.47 -22.89 -31.68
C ALA A 168 22.83 -23.10 -31.01
N ALA A 169 23.08 -22.40 -29.89
CA ALA A 169 24.18 -22.65 -28.98
C ALA A 169 23.66 -22.42 -27.56
N PRO A 170 23.72 -23.41 -26.63
CA PRO A 170 23.02 -23.47 -25.34
C PRO A 170 23.55 -22.41 -24.37
N THR A 171 23.23 -21.16 -24.66
CA THR A 171 23.83 -19.98 -24.08
C THR A 171 22.77 -19.28 -23.26
N ILE A 172 23.06 -19.13 -21.98
CA ILE A 172 22.19 -18.37 -21.09
C ILE A 172 22.73 -16.94 -21.02
N HIS A 173 21.94 -16.00 -21.54
CA HIS A 173 22.24 -14.57 -21.52
C HIS A 173 21.57 -13.89 -20.33
N PHE A 174 22.37 -13.27 -19.46
CA PHE A 174 21.91 -12.60 -18.24
C PHE A 174 21.75 -11.07 -18.43
N VAL A 175 21.00 -10.43 -17.55
CA VAL A 175 20.69 -8.98 -17.61
C VAL A 175 21.90 -8.06 -17.43
N ASP A 176 22.97 -8.53 -16.81
CA ASP A 176 24.25 -7.81 -16.71
C ASP A 176 25.09 -7.84 -18.01
N GLY A 177 24.58 -8.49 -19.07
CA GLY A 177 25.28 -8.70 -20.33
C GLY A 177 26.25 -9.88 -20.31
N THR A 178 26.40 -10.58 -19.17
CA THR A 178 27.20 -11.81 -19.12
C THR A 178 26.45 -12.98 -19.76
N SER A 179 27.21 -13.97 -20.23
CA SER A 179 26.66 -15.21 -20.75
C SER A 179 27.43 -16.42 -20.24
N VAL A 180 26.75 -17.55 -20.09
CA VAL A 180 27.38 -18.85 -19.79
C VAL A 180 27.26 -19.73 -21.03
N ILE A 181 28.41 -20.21 -21.51
CA ILE A 181 28.57 -21.01 -22.73
C ILE A 181 29.49 -22.21 -22.46
N PRO A 182 29.16 -23.41 -22.96
CA PRO A 182 27.80 -23.93 -23.12
C PRO A 182 27.18 -24.24 -21.74
N VAL A 183 25.86 -24.41 -21.68
CA VAL A 183 25.15 -25.01 -20.54
C VAL A 183 24.78 -26.44 -20.89
N ASP A 184 25.10 -27.38 -19.99
CA ASP A 184 24.79 -28.81 -20.17
C ASP A 184 23.47 -29.17 -19.46
N HIS A 185 23.23 -28.61 -18.26
CA HIS A 185 21.98 -28.77 -17.52
C HIS A 185 21.45 -27.45 -16.94
N LEU A 186 20.14 -27.24 -17.08
CA LEU A 186 19.40 -26.13 -16.50
C LEU A 186 18.41 -26.66 -15.46
N MET A 187 18.67 -26.34 -14.20
CA MET A 187 18.01 -26.92 -13.04
C MET A 187 17.07 -25.92 -12.34
N PHE A 188 15.76 -26.14 -12.45
CA PHE A 188 14.73 -25.29 -11.88
C PHE A 188 14.37 -25.71 -10.44
N GLY A 189 14.83 -24.93 -9.46
CA GLY A 189 14.37 -24.95 -8.06
C GLY A 189 13.27 -23.92 -7.79
N THR A 190 12.36 -23.72 -8.75
CA THR A 190 11.34 -22.66 -8.77
C THR A 190 10.04 -23.01 -8.05
N GLY A 191 9.91 -24.24 -7.55
CA GLY A 191 8.79 -24.66 -6.71
C GLY A 191 7.65 -25.29 -7.50
N TYR A 192 6.43 -25.19 -6.99
CA TYR A 192 5.30 -26.01 -7.44
C TYR A 192 4.06 -25.17 -7.72
N THR A 193 3.14 -25.71 -8.50
CA THR A 193 1.81 -25.14 -8.72
C THR A 193 0.76 -25.94 -7.96
N TRP A 194 -0.05 -25.25 -7.16
CA TRP A 194 -1.18 -25.81 -6.43
C TRP A 194 -2.24 -26.28 -7.42
N THR A 195 -2.78 -27.47 -7.22
CA THR A 195 -3.81 -28.05 -8.08
C THR A 195 -4.76 -28.92 -7.24
N LEU A 196 -6.03 -28.91 -7.61
CA LEU A 196 -7.06 -29.78 -7.05
C LEU A 196 -7.84 -30.39 -8.23
N PRO A 197 -7.27 -31.37 -8.96
CA PRO A 197 -7.85 -31.85 -10.22
C PRO A 197 -9.26 -32.43 -10.05
N PHE A 198 -9.52 -33.08 -8.92
CA PHE A 198 -10.84 -33.60 -8.52
C PHE A 198 -11.87 -32.54 -8.14
N PHE A 199 -11.48 -31.27 -8.04
CA PHE A 199 -12.36 -30.12 -7.81
C PHE A 199 -12.21 -29.06 -8.92
N PRO A 200 -12.69 -29.32 -10.15
CA PRO A 200 -12.59 -28.36 -11.25
C PRO A 200 -13.33 -27.03 -10.99
N GLN A 201 -14.29 -27.01 -10.06
CA GLN A 201 -14.96 -25.79 -9.60
C GLN A 201 -14.10 -24.91 -8.66
N VAL A 202 -13.05 -25.45 -8.04
CA VAL A 202 -12.17 -24.70 -7.12
C VAL A 202 -11.05 -24.04 -7.93
N LEU A 203 -11.26 -22.76 -8.25
CA LEU A 203 -10.29 -21.94 -8.96
C LEU A 203 -9.01 -21.74 -8.13
N VAL A 204 -7.93 -22.37 -8.57
CA VAL A 204 -6.59 -22.09 -8.06
C VAL A 204 -6.01 -20.88 -8.81
N ARG A 205 -5.54 -19.88 -8.07
CA ARG A 205 -4.94 -18.66 -8.62
C ARG A 205 -3.67 -18.30 -7.87
N ASN A 206 -2.61 -17.96 -8.61
CA ASN A 206 -1.30 -17.60 -8.04
C ASN A 206 -0.81 -18.61 -7.01
N ASN A 207 -0.93 -19.90 -7.32
CA ASN A 207 -0.47 -20.97 -6.45
C ASN A 207 -1.23 -21.07 -5.10
N ARG A 208 -2.49 -20.58 -5.05
CA ARG A 208 -3.37 -20.61 -3.85
C ARG A 208 -4.83 -20.86 -4.20
N VAL A 209 -5.58 -21.44 -3.27
CA VAL A 209 -7.05 -21.58 -3.33
C VAL A 209 -7.69 -20.40 -2.60
N LEU A 210 -8.64 -19.72 -3.26
CA LEU A 210 -9.19 -18.43 -2.80
C LEU A 210 -10.04 -18.50 -1.52
N GLU A 211 -10.68 -19.64 -1.23
CA GLU A 211 -11.62 -19.82 -0.11
C GLU A 211 -11.03 -20.62 1.06
N LEU A 212 -9.73 -20.93 1.02
CA LEU A 212 -9.04 -21.80 1.97
C LEU A 212 -8.46 -20.99 3.15
N VAL A 213 -9.02 -21.15 4.35
CA VAL A 213 -8.49 -20.58 5.60
C VAL A 213 -7.62 -21.63 6.30
N CYS A 214 -6.30 -21.43 6.25
CA CYS A 214 -5.35 -22.26 6.99
C CYS A 214 -5.10 -21.65 8.38
N SER A 215 -5.65 -22.27 9.42
CA SER A 215 -5.42 -21.87 10.83
C SER A 215 -4.17 -22.50 11.44
N LEU A 216 -3.63 -23.56 10.82
CA LEU A 216 -2.41 -24.28 11.21
C LEU A 216 -1.64 -24.72 9.95
N PRO A 217 -0.33 -25.00 10.03
CA PRO A 217 0.51 -25.37 8.87
C PRO A 217 0.08 -26.65 8.12
N TYR A 218 -0.83 -27.45 8.69
CA TYR A 218 -1.33 -28.71 8.10
C TYR A 218 -2.86 -28.79 8.07
N GLN A 219 -3.59 -27.74 8.46
CA GLN A 219 -5.05 -27.76 8.57
C GLN A 219 -5.64 -26.52 7.94
N CYS A 220 -6.28 -26.72 6.79
CA CYS A 220 -6.99 -25.69 6.06
C CYS A 220 -8.47 -26.06 5.94
N ARG A 221 -9.33 -25.12 6.29
CA ARG A 221 -10.79 -25.25 6.27
C ARG A 221 -11.34 -24.23 5.28
N PHE A 222 -12.35 -24.57 4.50
CA PHE A 222 -13.04 -23.57 3.69
C PHE A 222 -13.73 -22.54 4.59
N SER A 223 -13.69 -21.26 4.22
CA SER A 223 -14.38 -20.22 5.00
C SER A 223 -15.89 -20.33 4.77
N ASP A 224 -16.62 -20.69 5.82
CA ASP A 224 -18.06 -20.98 5.87
C ASP A 224 -18.55 -22.28 5.22
N ASN A 225 -19.67 -22.80 5.76
CA ASN A 225 -20.37 -24.03 5.34
C ASN A 225 -21.06 -23.91 3.95
N THR A 226 -20.46 -23.19 3.00
CA THR A 226 -21.06 -22.92 1.68
C THR A 226 -20.81 -24.01 0.64
N PHE A 227 -21.14 -25.25 0.98
CA PHE A 227 -21.84 -26.13 0.04
C PHE A 227 -23.32 -26.18 0.46
N PRO A 228 -24.12 -25.15 0.12
CA PRO A 228 -25.57 -25.26 0.33
C PRO A 228 -26.09 -26.37 -0.57
N PHE A 229 -26.79 -27.32 0.04
CA PHE A 229 -27.45 -28.42 -0.62
C PHE A 229 -28.59 -27.88 -1.49
N ALA A 230 -28.24 -27.55 -2.75
CA ALA A 230 -29.16 -27.09 -3.77
C ALA A 230 -29.41 -28.23 -4.77
N PRO A 231 -30.64 -28.77 -4.85
CA PRO A 231 -30.94 -29.81 -5.83
C PRO A 231 -30.80 -29.24 -7.24
N VAL A 232 -30.07 -29.97 -8.10
CA VAL A 232 -29.92 -29.61 -9.51
C VAL A 232 -31.15 -30.12 -10.27
N SER A 233 -32.21 -29.30 -10.30
CA SER A 233 -33.21 -29.38 -11.37
C SER A 233 -32.67 -28.74 -12.65
N SER A 234 -33.26 -29.14 -13.78
CA SER A 234 -32.84 -28.82 -15.16
C SER A 234 -32.95 -27.31 -15.49
N PRO A 235 -32.24 -26.83 -16.54
CA PRO A 235 -32.10 -25.40 -16.79
C PRO A 235 -33.33 -24.79 -17.43
N THR A 236 -34.12 -24.05 -16.65
CA THR A 236 -34.94 -22.94 -17.16
C THR A 236 -34.22 -21.61 -16.95
N GLN A 237 -34.22 -20.77 -17.98
CA GLN A 237 -33.78 -19.37 -17.86
C GLN A 237 -34.74 -18.57 -16.97
N GLU A 238 -34.30 -17.37 -16.56
CA GLU A 238 -35.08 -16.34 -15.85
C GLU A 238 -35.44 -16.64 -14.37
N HIS A 239 -34.58 -16.18 -13.44
CA HIS A 239 -34.89 -15.53 -12.13
C HIS A 239 -33.64 -15.23 -11.25
N LEU A 240 -32.42 -15.20 -11.82
CA LEU A 240 -31.15 -15.25 -11.05
C LEU A 240 -30.29 -13.96 -11.06
N SER A 241 -30.86 -12.81 -11.44
CA SER A 241 -30.21 -11.49 -11.31
C SER A 241 -30.22 -11.01 -9.85
N ASP A 242 -31.42 -10.94 -9.26
CA ASP A 242 -31.65 -10.08 -8.11
C ASP A 242 -31.12 -10.68 -6.81
N SER A 243 -31.08 -12.01 -6.69
CA SER A 243 -30.48 -12.70 -5.53
C SER A 243 -28.98 -12.45 -5.40
N LYS A 244 -28.25 -12.28 -6.51
CA LYS A 244 -26.81 -11.92 -6.49
C LYS A 244 -26.59 -10.47 -6.09
N ILE A 245 -27.45 -9.56 -6.57
CA ILE A 245 -27.39 -8.14 -6.20
C ILE A 245 -27.79 -7.99 -4.72
N ALA A 246 -28.92 -8.56 -4.28
CA ALA A 246 -29.37 -8.54 -2.90
C ALA A 246 -28.30 -9.09 -1.94
N ARG A 247 -27.63 -10.21 -2.26
CA ARG A 247 -26.55 -10.76 -1.43
C ARG A 247 -25.33 -9.85 -1.33
N ARG A 248 -24.95 -9.16 -2.41
CA ARG A 248 -23.89 -8.13 -2.40
C ARG A 248 -24.27 -6.92 -1.55
N LEU A 249 -25.46 -6.37 -1.77
CA LEU A 249 -25.96 -5.23 -1.00
C LEU A 249 -26.11 -5.58 0.49
N TRP A 250 -26.55 -6.80 0.82
CA TRP A 250 -26.61 -7.30 2.20
C TRP A 250 -25.23 -7.43 2.84
N ASN A 251 -24.26 -8.02 2.14
CA ASN A 251 -22.87 -8.11 2.61
C ASN A 251 -22.26 -6.72 2.87
N THR A 252 -22.41 -5.80 1.91
CA THR A 252 -22.03 -4.40 2.07
C THR A 252 -22.74 -3.76 3.27
N THR A 253 -24.05 -3.96 3.43
CA THR A 253 -24.84 -3.38 4.53
C THR A 253 -24.35 -3.90 5.88
N LYS A 254 -24.32 -5.23 6.07
CA LYS A 254 -23.87 -5.92 7.28
C LYS A 254 -22.50 -5.43 7.74
N GLU A 255 -21.57 -5.23 6.82
CA GLU A 255 -20.22 -4.83 7.15
C GLU A 255 -20.01 -3.30 7.22
N ASN A 256 -20.87 -2.45 6.64
CA ASN A 256 -20.69 -0.99 6.65
C ASN A 256 -21.63 -0.23 7.59
N TRP A 257 -22.80 -0.76 7.98
CA TRP A 257 -23.83 0.00 8.70
C TRP A 257 -23.34 0.69 9.98
N TYR A 258 -22.50 0.00 10.76
CA TYR A 258 -21.99 0.51 12.03
C TYR A 258 -20.83 1.50 11.88
N LEU A 259 -20.24 1.63 10.69
CA LEU A 259 -19.12 2.57 10.46
C LEU A 259 -19.56 4.02 10.65
N GLY A 260 -20.80 4.37 10.29
CA GLY A 260 -21.35 5.70 10.51
C GLY A 260 -21.56 6.07 11.98
N PHE A 261 -21.52 5.08 12.89
CA PHE A 261 -21.61 5.27 14.34
C PHE A 261 -20.25 5.13 15.06
N THR A 262 -19.20 4.70 14.37
CA THR A 262 -17.91 4.31 14.98
C THR A 262 -16.67 4.97 14.38
N SER A 263 -16.81 5.65 13.23
CA SER A 263 -15.71 6.35 12.56
C SER A 263 -15.53 7.76 13.11
N PHE A 264 -14.90 7.90 14.28
CA PHE A 264 -14.60 9.20 14.90
C PHE A 264 -13.20 9.73 14.56
N GLY A 265 -12.96 11.03 14.73
CA GLY A 265 -11.64 11.65 14.66
C GLY A 265 -11.20 12.11 13.25
N GLY A 266 -12.08 12.01 12.26
CA GLY A 266 -11.88 12.61 10.94
C GLY A 266 -10.94 11.86 9.99
N PRO A 267 -10.63 12.44 8.81
CA PRO A 267 -10.10 11.69 7.69
C PRO A 267 -8.84 10.86 7.97
N PRO A 268 -7.80 11.36 8.67
CA PRO A 268 -6.62 10.57 9.02
C PRO A 268 -6.95 9.30 9.83
N VAL A 269 -7.89 9.41 10.77
CA VAL A 269 -8.36 8.29 11.60
C VAL A 269 -9.23 7.34 10.79
N HIS A 270 -10.08 7.87 9.89
CA HIS A 270 -10.90 7.03 9.00
C HIS A 270 -10.01 6.14 8.12
N PHE A 271 -8.87 6.62 7.63
CA PHE A 271 -7.93 5.78 6.90
C PHE A 271 -7.34 4.67 7.77
N LYS A 272 -7.03 4.91 9.04
CA LYS A 272 -6.62 3.84 9.97
C LYS A 272 -7.74 2.81 10.14
N ILE A 273 -8.96 3.26 10.44
CA ILE A 273 -10.15 2.40 10.62
C ILE A 273 -10.43 1.56 9.37
N PHE A 274 -10.36 2.15 8.17
CA PHE A 274 -10.60 1.43 6.92
C PHE A 274 -9.49 0.42 6.61
N ARG A 275 -8.22 0.73 6.90
CA ARG A 275 -7.13 -0.25 6.79
C ARG A 275 -7.35 -1.41 7.77
N ASP A 276 -7.59 -1.13 9.05
CA ASP A 276 -7.77 -2.17 10.07
C ASP A 276 -8.99 -3.06 9.79
N LYS A 277 -10.05 -2.49 9.21
CA LYS A 277 -11.25 -3.24 8.84
C LYS A 277 -11.09 -3.98 7.51
N PHE A 278 -10.83 -3.28 6.42
CA PHE A 278 -10.92 -3.84 5.06
C PHE A 278 -9.63 -4.51 4.58
N VAL A 279 -8.46 -4.12 5.12
CA VAL A 279 -7.20 -4.85 4.91
C VAL A 279 -7.06 -5.89 6.01
N ASN A 280 -6.83 -5.49 7.26
CA ASN A 280 -6.36 -6.41 8.30
C ASN A 280 -7.40 -7.47 8.72
N LYS A 281 -8.66 -7.08 8.98
CA LYS A 281 -9.70 -8.00 9.48
C LYS A 281 -10.45 -8.75 8.38
N LEU A 282 -11.02 -8.02 7.42
CA LEU A 282 -11.89 -8.60 6.39
C LEU A 282 -11.14 -9.06 5.13
N GLN A 283 -9.89 -8.61 4.92
CA GLN A 283 -9.06 -8.97 3.76
C GLN A 283 -9.77 -8.73 2.41
N TRP A 284 -10.63 -7.69 2.35
CA TRP A 284 -11.36 -7.28 1.14
C TRP A 284 -10.46 -6.70 0.06
N ILE A 285 -9.39 -6.02 0.50
CA ILE A 285 -8.32 -5.45 -0.33
C ILE A 285 -6.97 -5.63 0.38
N ASP A 286 -5.88 -5.74 -0.38
CA ASP A 286 -4.53 -5.82 0.18
C ASP A 286 -3.95 -4.42 0.49
N ASP A 287 -2.80 -4.39 1.19
CA ASP A 287 -2.19 -3.12 1.60
C ASP A 287 -1.68 -2.29 0.40
N GLN A 288 -1.32 -2.93 -0.73
CA GLN A 288 -0.89 -2.20 -1.93
C GLN A 288 -2.08 -1.49 -2.59
N VAL A 289 -3.19 -2.20 -2.80
CA VAL A 289 -4.44 -1.60 -3.28
C VAL A 289 -4.89 -0.52 -2.30
N TYR A 290 -4.76 -0.73 -0.99
CA TYR A 290 -5.03 0.31 -0.01
C TYR A 290 -4.18 1.57 -0.21
N GLN A 291 -2.86 1.45 -0.43
CA GLN A 291 -1.98 2.60 -0.68
C GLN A 291 -2.24 3.26 -2.04
N GLU A 292 -2.53 2.49 -3.10
CA GLU A 292 -2.93 3.01 -4.41
C GLU A 292 -4.23 3.84 -4.30
N LEU A 293 -5.25 3.28 -3.67
CA LEU A 293 -6.54 3.93 -3.44
C LEU A 293 -6.40 5.16 -2.55
N PHE A 294 -5.61 5.09 -1.48
CA PHE A 294 -5.30 6.22 -0.62
C PHE A 294 -4.71 7.37 -1.44
N SER A 295 -3.69 7.06 -2.26
CA SER A 295 -3.03 8.03 -3.13
C SER A 295 -3.98 8.65 -4.16
N VAL A 296 -4.82 7.84 -4.83
CA VAL A 296 -5.88 8.31 -5.75
C VAL A 296 -6.86 9.23 -5.02
N CYS A 297 -7.30 8.86 -3.83
CA CYS A 297 -8.25 9.65 -3.04
C CYS A 297 -7.66 10.98 -2.52
N GLN A 298 -6.34 11.08 -2.38
CA GLN A 298 -5.65 12.35 -2.09
C GLN A 298 -5.36 13.18 -3.35
N ALA A 299 -5.09 12.52 -4.49
CA ALA A 299 -4.74 13.17 -5.75
C ALA A 299 -5.89 13.94 -6.40
N PHE A 300 -7.11 13.39 -6.33
CA PHE A 300 -8.31 14.01 -6.90
C PHE A 300 -9.07 14.84 -5.87
N SER A 301 -9.92 15.75 -6.32
CA SER A 301 -10.70 16.62 -5.43
C SER A 301 -11.84 15.91 -4.70
N GLY A 302 -12.39 16.58 -3.70
CA GLY A 302 -13.47 16.12 -2.82
C GLY A 302 -12.98 15.36 -1.56
N PRO A 303 -13.89 15.01 -0.65
CA PRO A 303 -13.56 14.40 0.64
C PRO A 303 -12.78 13.07 0.57
N ALA A 304 -11.49 13.09 0.95
CA ALA A 304 -10.56 11.98 0.74
C ALA A 304 -10.99 10.64 1.38
N SER A 305 -11.39 10.63 2.66
CA SER A 305 -11.87 9.40 3.33
C SER A 305 -13.21 8.89 2.77
N THR A 306 -14.06 9.80 2.30
CA THR A 306 -15.34 9.45 1.66
C THR A 306 -15.12 8.70 0.36
N LYS A 307 -14.24 9.23 -0.49
CA LYS A 307 -13.82 8.57 -1.74
C LYS A 307 -13.17 7.22 -1.45
N MET A 308 -12.38 7.11 -0.39
CA MET A 308 -11.74 5.84 -0.01
C MET A 308 -12.77 4.75 0.30
N LEU A 309 -13.74 5.03 1.17
CA LEU A 309 -14.80 4.05 1.51
C LEU A 309 -15.64 3.68 0.29
N TYR A 310 -15.98 4.68 -0.53
CA TYR A 310 -16.68 4.47 -1.80
C TYR A 310 -15.88 3.53 -2.72
N CYS A 311 -14.59 3.78 -2.90
CA CYS A 311 -13.69 2.99 -3.74
C CYS A 311 -13.53 1.54 -3.27
N ILE A 312 -13.42 1.31 -1.96
CA ILE A 312 -13.32 -0.05 -1.39
C ILE A 312 -14.59 -0.84 -1.70
N ASN A 313 -15.76 -0.28 -1.41
CA ASN A 313 -17.05 -0.94 -1.67
C ASN A 313 -17.33 -1.09 -3.17
N LEU A 314 -16.88 -0.13 -4.00
CA LEU A 314 -16.96 -0.19 -5.46
C LEU A 314 -16.18 -1.38 -6.03
N ILE A 315 -14.93 -1.58 -5.60
CA ILE A 315 -14.10 -2.72 -6.00
C ILE A 315 -14.66 -4.05 -5.46
N HIS A 316 -15.19 -4.05 -4.24
CA HIS A 316 -15.63 -5.28 -3.57
C HIS A 316 -16.96 -5.82 -4.14
N ASP A 317 -18.02 -5.00 -4.13
CA ASP A 317 -19.40 -5.43 -4.41
C ASP A 317 -20.06 -4.66 -5.59
N GLY A 318 -19.44 -3.57 -6.07
CA GLY A 318 -19.89 -2.80 -7.23
C GLY A 318 -20.56 -1.46 -6.90
N PHE A 319 -21.12 -0.80 -7.93
CA PHE A 319 -21.58 0.60 -7.83
C PHE A 319 -22.70 0.83 -6.81
N LEU A 320 -23.76 0.01 -6.83
CA LEU A 320 -24.87 0.15 -5.88
C LEU A 320 -24.40 -0.01 -4.43
N SER A 321 -23.52 -0.98 -4.17
CA SER A 321 -22.87 -1.17 -2.88
C SER A 321 -21.97 0.01 -2.49
N ALA A 322 -21.25 0.62 -3.43
CA ALA A 322 -20.46 1.82 -3.17
C ALA A 322 -21.33 2.99 -2.70
N VAL A 323 -22.51 3.18 -3.31
CA VAL A 323 -23.48 4.20 -2.92
C VAL A 323 -24.15 3.86 -1.57
N LEU A 324 -24.58 2.62 -1.34
CA LEU A 324 -25.16 2.21 -0.05
C LEU A 324 -24.15 2.31 1.10
N GLY A 325 -22.92 1.84 0.91
CA GLY A 325 -21.85 1.93 1.92
C GLY A 325 -21.52 3.38 2.29
N LEU A 326 -21.52 4.28 1.30
CA LEU A 326 -21.43 5.72 1.52
C LEU A 326 -22.61 6.26 2.33
N LEU A 327 -23.85 5.93 1.95
CA LEU A 327 -25.06 6.39 2.64
C LEU A 327 -25.06 5.95 4.09
N PHE A 328 -24.85 4.66 4.39
CA PHE A 328 -24.79 4.15 5.75
C PHE A 328 -23.67 4.78 6.60
N TRP A 329 -22.56 5.16 5.99
CA TRP A 329 -21.45 5.78 6.70
C TRP A 329 -21.64 7.29 6.93
N SER A 330 -22.32 8.00 6.03
CA SER A 330 -22.61 9.44 6.17
C SER A 330 -23.86 9.71 7.00
N LEU A 331 -24.91 8.90 6.85
CA LEU A 331 -26.26 9.20 7.32
C LEU A 331 -26.41 9.39 8.84
N PRO A 332 -25.81 8.60 9.74
CA PRO A 332 -25.92 8.83 11.19
C PRO A 332 -25.35 10.20 11.60
N GLY A 333 -24.17 10.55 11.09
CA GLY A 333 -23.57 11.86 11.32
C GLY A 333 -24.36 12.99 10.65
N ALA A 334 -24.91 12.76 9.45
CA ALA A 334 -25.74 13.74 8.75
C ALA A 334 -27.04 14.05 9.52
N LEU A 335 -27.71 13.03 10.06
CA LEU A 335 -28.91 13.20 10.90
C LEU A 335 -28.60 13.94 12.20
N GLY A 336 -27.48 13.61 12.85
CA GLY A 336 -27.04 14.33 14.06
C GLY A 336 -26.71 15.80 13.78
N MET A 337 -26.02 16.09 12.68
CA MET A 337 -25.73 17.47 12.26
C MET A 337 -26.98 18.23 11.79
N TYR A 338 -27.96 17.56 11.18
CA TYR A 338 -29.27 18.14 10.87
C TYR A 338 -30.03 18.51 12.16
N GLY A 339 -30.10 17.58 13.12
CA GLY A 339 -30.70 17.83 14.43
C GLY A 339 -30.01 18.96 15.19
N LEU A 340 -28.67 19.03 15.12
CA LEU A 340 -27.89 20.13 15.68
C LEU A 340 -28.23 21.47 15.03
N ALA A 341 -28.36 21.54 13.69
CA ALA A 341 -28.73 22.78 13.01
C ALA A 341 -30.10 23.30 13.47
N VAL A 342 -31.09 22.40 13.56
CA VAL A 342 -32.42 22.72 14.08
C VAL A 342 -32.37 23.11 15.57
N GLY A 343 -31.50 22.48 16.36
CA GLY A 343 -31.29 22.85 17.76
C GLY A 343 -30.69 24.25 17.92
N VAL A 344 -29.60 24.53 17.23
CA VAL A 344 -28.88 25.82 17.28
C VAL A 344 -29.75 26.98 16.77
N SER A 345 -30.58 26.77 15.75
CA SER A 345 -31.51 27.80 15.26
C SER A 345 -32.61 28.20 16.27
N ASN A 346 -32.77 27.45 17.37
CA ASN A 346 -33.72 27.74 18.45
C ASN A 346 -33.03 28.24 19.75
N ILE A 347 -31.71 28.45 19.74
CA ILE A 347 -30.93 28.98 20.86
C ILE A 347 -30.57 30.44 20.57
N GLY A 348 -30.66 31.31 21.58
CA GLY A 348 -30.38 32.75 21.45
C GLY A 348 -28.88 33.12 21.47
N ASP A 349 -28.64 34.43 21.58
CA ASP A 349 -27.36 35.16 21.69
C ASP A 349 -26.11 34.29 21.99
N ALA A 350 -26.04 33.81 23.24
CA ALA A 350 -24.88 33.13 23.80
C ALA A 350 -25.20 31.69 24.24
N LEU A 351 -24.23 30.80 24.09
CA LEU A 351 -24.29 29.46 24.70
C LEU A 351 -23.97 29.54 26.20
N PRO A 352 -24.48 28.61 27.02
CA PRO A 352 -24.03 28.48 28.41
C PRO A 352 -22.52 28.23 28.48
N ALA A 353 -21.83 28.95 29.38
CA ALA A 353 -20.38 28.89 29.54
C ALA A 353 -19.75 27.46 29.64
N PRO A 354 -20.39 26.45 30.28
CA PRO A 354 -19.88 25.06 30.28
C PRO A 354 -19.73 24.46 28.87
N VAL A 355 -20.55 24.89 27.90
CA VAL A 355 -20.54 24.35 26.53
C VAL A 355 -19.25 24.75 25.81
N TYR A 356 -18.79 26.01 25.95
CA TYR A 356 -17.53 26.46 25.35
C TYR A 356 -16.32 25.65 25.86
N ALA A 357 -16.29 25.34 27.16
CA ALA A 357 -15.23 24.51 27.75
C ALA A 357 -15.29 23.04 27.28
N LEU A 358 -16.50 22.47 27.19
CA LEU A 358 -16.73 21.12 26.63
C LEU A 358 -16.25 21.04 25.16
N LEU A 359 -16.63 22.01 24.33
CA LEU A 359 -16.24 22.08 22.91
C LEU A 359 -14.72 22.22 22.74
N SER A 360 -14.08 23.01 23.60
CA SER A 360 -12.62 23.18 23.59
C SER A 360 -11.88 21.90 23.97
N GLY A 361 -12.40 21.15 24.95
CA GLY A 361 -11.87 19.83 25.34
C GLY A 361 -12.03 18.76 24.24
N LEU A 362 -13.18 18.73 23.57
CA LEU A 362 -13.44 17.90 22.39
C LEU A 362 -12.45 18.18 21.25
N ASN A 363 -12.26 19.46 20.92
CA ASN A 363 -11.32 19.89 19.89
C ASN A 363 -9.87 19.52 20.22
N ALA A 364 -9.41 19.83 21.44
CA ALA A 364 -8.06 19.50 21.91
C ALA A 364 -7.74 18.00 21.78
N ALA A 365 -8.64 17.14 22.28
CA ALA A 365 -8.47 15.69 22.15
C ALA A 365 -8.45 15.23 20.68
N THR A 366 -9.32 15.80 19.85
CA THR A 366 -9.37 15.51 18.41
C THR A 366 -8.06 15.87 17.71
N VAL A 367 -7.46 17.03 18.01
CA VAL A 367 -6.15 17.44 17.45
C VAL A 367 -5.05 16.43 17.80
N GLY A 368 -5.04 15.90 19.03
CA GLY A 368 -4.07 14.91 19.48
C GLY A 368 -4.17 13.58 18.71
N ILE A 369 -5.38 13.10 18.48
CA ILE A 369 -5.62 11.87 17.69
C ILE A 369 -5.29 12.08 16.20
N ILE A 370 -5.59 13.26 15.63
CA ILE A 370 -5.22 13.59 14.25
C ILE A 370 -3.69 13.67 14.10
N ALA A 371 -2.98 14.23 15.08
CA ALA A 371 -1.52 14.26 15.10
C ALA A 371 -0.91 12.86 15.13
N LEU A 372 -1.46 11.94 15.93
CA LEU A 372 -1.05 10.53 15.94
C LEU A 372 -1.24 9.87 14.56
N ALA A 373 -2.42 10.04 13.96
CA ALA A 373 -2.69 9.50 12.63
C ALA A 373 -1.78 10.09 11.54
N ALA A 374 -1.38 11.37 11.65
CA ALA A 374 -0.41 11.99 10.76
C ALA A 374 0.96 11.30 10.85
N VAL A 375 1.45 11.04 12.07
CA VAL A 375 2.72 10.32 12.32
C VAL A 375 2.67 8.89 11.82
N GLU A 376 1.57 8.16 12.04
CA GLU A 376 1.42 6.78 11.53
C GLU A 376 1.37 6.71 10.00
N LEU A 377 0.76 7.70 9.33
CA LEU A 377 0.74 7.80 7.88
C LEU A 377 2.10 8.23 7.32
N ALA A 378 2.82 9.14 7.99
CA ALA A 378 4.15 9.58 7.59
C ALA A 378 5.16 8.44 7.56
N HIS A 379 5.20 7.60 8.59
CA HIS A 379 6.06 6.40 8.62
C HIS A 379 5.78 5.41 7.48
N LYS A 380 4.57 5.43 6.90
CA LYS A 380 4.17 4.54 5.80
C LYS A 380 4.37 5.17 4.41
N ALA A 381 4.25 6.49 4.29
CA ALA A 381 4.47 7.21 3.03
C ALA A 381 5.96 7.48 2.75
N ILE A 382 6.79 7.54 3.79
CA ILE A 382 8.25 7.68 3.67
C ILE A 382 8.85 6.33 3.29
N THR A 383 9.12 6.15 2.00
CA THR A 383 9.73 4.95 1.42
C THR A 383 11.22 5.13 1.12
N ASP A 384 11.69 6.37 1.00
CA ASP A 384 13.04 6.72 0.58
C ASP A 384 13.43 8.15 1.00
N ARG A 385 14.62 8.61 0.59
CA ARG A 385 15.11 9.96 0.92
C ARG A 385 14.31 11.07 0.23
N VAL A 386 13.79 10.88 -0.98
CA VAL A 386 12.98 11.88 -1.69
C VAL A 386 11.60 12.00 -1.07
N THR A 387 10.90 10.90 -0.81
CA THR A 387 9.59 10.97 -0.12
C THR A 387 9.71 11.57 1.29
N ARG A 388 10.80 11.30 2.02
CA ARG A 388 11.09 11.98 3.30
C ARG A 388 11.17 13.50 3.15
N VAL A 389 11.91 13.98 2.14
CA VAL A 389 12.02 15.41 1.82
C VAL A 389 10.67 15.98 1.36
N LEU A 390 9.87 15.23 0.59
CA LEU A 390 8.54 15.67 0.14
C LEU A 390 7.50 15.76 1.27
N VAL A 391 7.55 14.88 2.28
CA VAL A 391 6.74 15.01 3.50
C VAL A 391 7.12 16.29 4.25
N PHE A 392 8.42 16.51 4.49
CA PHE A 392 8.91 17.70 5.18
C PHE A 392 8.58 19.00 4.42
N LEU A 393 8.90 19.06 3.12
CA LEU A 393 8.62 20.23 2.29
C LEU A 393 7.11 20.45 2.15
N GLY A 394 6.30 19.40 2.02
CA GLY A 394 4.83 19.52 1.97
C GLY A 394 4.25 20.13 3.25
N ALA A 395 4.73 19.69 4.41
CA ALA A 395 4.37 20.27 5.70
C ALA A 395 4.83 21.73 5.82
N ALA A 396 6.12 22.01 5.61
CA ALA A 396 6.68 23.37 5.72
C ALA A 396 6.00 24.35 4.74
N ALA A 397 5.80 23.94 3.48
CA ALA A 397 5.11 24.71 2.47
C ALA A 397 3.68 25.08 2.90
N GLY A 398 2.90 24.10 3.37
CA GLY A 398 1.51 24.35 3.78
C GLY A 398 1.34 25.16 5.08
N LEU A 399 2.37 25.18 5.93
CA LEU A 399 2.46 26.06 7.10
C LEU A 399 2.80 27.51 6.70
N LEU A 400 3.68 27.70 5.71
CA LEU A 400 4.12 29.02 5.26
C LEU A 400 3.10 29.74 4.37
N TYR A 401 2.31 29.02 3.58
CA TYR A 401 1.34 29.61 2.64
C TYR A 401 -0.11 29.20 2.93
N ASN A 402 -0.99 30.20 2.93
CA ASN A 402 -2.43 30.03 3.24
C ASN A 402 -3.35 29.92 2.01
N ALA A 403 -2.83 30.09 0.81
CA ALA A 403 -3.64 30.05 -0.40
C ALA A 403 -4.09 28.62 -0.76
N LEU A 404 -5.36 28.43 -1.08
CA LEU A 404 -5.93 27.08 -1.25
C LEU A 404 -5.52 26.40 -2.57
N TRP A 405 -5.29 27.19 -3.62
CA TRP A 405 -4.74 26.71 -4.90
C TRP A 405 -3.31 26.14 -4.76
N TYR A 406 -2.62 26.47 -3.67
CA TYR A 406 -1.26 26.02 -3.41
C TYR A 406 -1.18 24.52 -3.11
N PHE A 407 -2.16 23.96 -2.38
CA PHE A 407 -2.12 22.55 -1.97
C PHE A 407 -2.15 21.57 -3.14
N PRO A 408 -3.03 21.70 -4.15
CA PRO A 408 -2.97 20.85 -5.34
C PRO A 408 -1.68 21.05 -6.14
N VAL A 409 -1.18 22.29 -6.24
CA VAL A 409 0.06 22.60 -6.95
C VAL A 409 1.26 21.91 -6.32
N ILE A 410 1.43 21.96 -5.00
CA ILE A 410 2.55 21.27 -4.35
C ILE A 410 2.42 19.74 -4.43
N ILE A 411 1.20 19.19 -4.38
CA ILE A 411 0.96 17.75 -4.57
C ILE A 411 1.40 17.31 -5.98
N VAL A 412 1.03 18.07 -7.01
CA VAL A 412 1.46 17.82 -8.40
C VAL A 412 2.97 17.95 -8.54
N ILE A 413 3.58 18.98 -7.95
CA ILE A 413 5.05 19.15 -7.93
C ILE A 413 5.73 17.95 -7.25
N GLY A 414 5.20 17.46 -6.13
CA GLY A 414 5.70 16.26 -5.45
C GLY A 414 5.71 15.02 -6.35
N GLY A 415 4.63 14.80 -7.10
CA GLY A 415 4.54 13.73 -8.10
C GLY A 415 5.47 13.92 -9.30
N ILE A 416 5.74 15.15 -9.73
CA ILE A 416 6.71 15.44 -10.81
C ILE A 416 8.15 15.19 -10.31
N ILE A 417 8.47 15.60 -9.07
CA ILE A 417 9.80 15.42 -8.47
C ILE A 417 10.19 13.94 -8.40
N THR A 418 9.28 13.05 -7.98
CA THR A 418 9.56 11.60 -7.95
C THR A 418 9.76 11.02 -9.34
N VAL A 419 8.98 11.45 -10.35
CA VAL A 419 9.18 11.01 -11.75
C VAL A 419 10.55 11.44 -12.27
N ILE A 420 10.94 12.70 -12.08
CA ILE A 420 12.25 13.21 -12.53
C ILE A 420 13.40 12.45 -11.84
N HIS A 421 13.24 12.12 -10.56
CA HIS A 421 14.20 11.33 -9.79
C HIS A 421 14.31 9.88 -10.32
N ASP A 422 13.19 9.18 -10.46
CA ASP A 422 13.18 7.74 -10.76
C ASP A 422 13.54 7.43 -12.21
N PHE A 423 13.16 8.31 -13.15
CA PHE A 423 13.63 8.25 -14.53
C PHE A 423 15.03 8.84 -14.70
N ARG A 424 15.65 9.30 -13.60
CA ARG A 424 17.01 9.86 -13.56
C ARG A 424 17.24 10.98 -14.59
N TRP A 425 16.19 11.74 -14.92
CA TRP A 425 16.25 12.75 -15.99
C TRP A 425 17.32 13.81 -15.70
N LEU A 426 17.52 14.12 -14.41
CA LEU A 426 18.56 15.02 -13.92
C LEU A 426 19.98 14.40 -13.84
N HIS A 427 20.17 13.08 -13.93
CA HIS A 427 21.53 12.50 -13.83
C HIS A 427 22.44 12.95 -14.98
N GLY A 428 21.92 13.21 -16.18
CA GLY A 428 22.67 13.80 -17.28
C GLY A 428 23.24 15.18 -16.94
N PRO A 429 22.39 16.21 -16.76
CA PRO A 429 22.83 17.57 -16.44
C PRO A 429 23.55 17.67 -15.08
N VAL A 430 23.14 16.94 -14.04
CA VAL A 430 23.83 16.97 -12.74
C VAL A 430 25.23 16.33 -12.83
N LYS A 431 25.42 15.27 -13.63
CA LYS A 431 26.77 14.71 -13.88
C LYS A 431 27.63 15.66 -14.71
N ALA A 432 27.04 16.39 -15.67
CA ALA A 432 27.75 17.44 -16.41
C ALA A 432 28.17 18.62 -15.51
N VAL A 433 27.28 19.14 -14.68
CA VAL A 433 27.56 20.22 -13.71
C VAL A 433 28.58 19.75 -12.66
N ARG A 434 28.42 18.55 -12.10
CA ARG A 434 29.40 17.97 -11.15
C ARG A 434 30.78 17.83 -11.78
N ASN A 435 30.86 17.38 -13.03
CA ASN A 435 32.14 17.27 -13.75
C ASN A 435 32.74 18.66 -14.06
N ALA A 436 31.92 19.67 -14.35
CA ALA A 436 32.36 21.05 -14.53
C ALA A 436 32.87 21.68 -13.22
N VAL A 437 32.19 21.44 -12.09
CA VAL A 437 32.61 21.88 -10.75
C VAL A 437 33.86 21.15 -10.29
N MET A 438 33.99 19.84 -10.53
CA MET A 438 35.22 19.09 -10.28
C MET A 438 36.39 19.58 -11.14
N ARG A 439 36.17 19.88 -12.44
CA ARG A 439 37.15 20.57 -13.29
C ARG A 439 37.56 21.92 -12.73
N LYS A 440 36.63 22.71 -12.17
CA LYS A 440 36.93 24.00 -11.52
C LYS A 440 37.70 23.84 -10.21
N LYS A 441 37.53 22.70 -9.52
CA LYS A 441 38.28 22.34 -8.28
C LYS A 441 39.63 21.66 -8.56
N GLN A 442 39.95 21.37 -9.82
CA GLN A 442 41.23 20.80 -10.29
C GLN A 442 42.10 21.80 -11.08
N ARG A 443 41.83 23.11 -10.97
CA ARG A 443 42.84 24.12 -11.32
C ARG A 443 43.82 24.24 -10.15
N PRO A 444 45.13 24.01 -10.34
CA PRO A 444 46.13 24.39 -9.35
C PRO A 444 46.08 25.91 -9.12
N ALA A 445 46.25 26.31 -7.87
CA ALA A 445 46.53 27.70 -7.52
C ALA A 445 48.05 27.82 -7.37
N GLU A 446 48.71 28.37 -8.39
CA GLU A 446 50.07 28.87 -8.29
C GLU A 446 50.09 30.29 -8.87
N THR A 447 50.15 31.25 -7.98
CA THR A 447 50.61 32.62 -8.24
C THR A 447 51.10 33.12 -6.89
N GLU A 448 52.34 32.78 -6.55
CA GLU A 448 53.11 33.43 -5.49
C GLU A 448 54.42 33.92 -6.10
N GLU A 449 54.85 35.09 -5.66
CA GLU A 449 55.81 35.92 -6.37
C GLU A 449 57.25 35.48 -6.13
N THR A 450 58.05 35.46 -7.20
CA THR A 450 59.51 35.38 -7.10
C THR A 450 60.08 36.67 -6.55
N ILE A 451 60.83 36.59 -5.46
CA ILE A 451 61.62 37.71 -4.90
C ILE A 451 62.96 37.83 -5.65
N ASP A 452 63.42 39.07 -5.85
CA ASP A 452 64.54 39.47 -6.70
C ASP A 452 65.96 39.17 -6.17
N LEU A 453 66.83 38.69 -7.09
CA LEU A 453 68.23 39.09 -7.35
C LEU A 453 69.35 38.85 -6.28
N PRO A 454 70.67 38.88 -6.65
CA PRO A 454 71.27 39.23 -7.95
C PRO A 454 72.38 38.29 -8.55
N HIS A 455 72.60 38.42 -9.88
CA HIS A 455 73.85 38.25 -10.68
C HIS A 455 74.66 36.92 -10.60
N GLN A 456 75.09 36.26 -11.68
CA GLN A 456 75.79 36.72 -12.91
C GLN A 456 75.52 35.76 -14.10
N GLY A 457 75.73 36.19 -15.35
CA GLY A 457 75.68 35.33 -16.56
C GLY A 457 77.08 34.90 -17.05
N PRO A 458 77.27 34.53 -18.34
CA PRO A 458 76.29 34.14 -19.37
C PRO A 458 76.69 32.83 -20.12
N SER A 459 76.04 32.55 -21.26
CA SER A 459 76.47 31.68 -22.39
C SER A 459 75.91 30.25 -22.46
N GLY A 460 75.70 29.75 -23.70
CA GLY A 460 75.90 28.33 -24.00
C GLY A 460 74.71 27.51 -24.52
N ASP A 461 74.32 27.79 -25.76
CA ASP A 461 73.71 26.91 -26.77
C ASP A 461 73.44 25.39 -26.53
N ALA A 462 72.35 24.98 -27.21
CA ALA A 462 72.22 23.77 -28.05
C ALA A 462 72.06 22.35 -27.43
N SER A 463 70.82 21.87 -27.59
CA SER A 463 70.47 20.69 -28.43
C SER A 463 70.51 19.26 -27.86
N VAL A 464 69.49 18.46 -28.26
CA VAL A 464 69.61 17.06 -28.80
C VAL A 464 70.16 15.97 -27.85
N GLN A 465 69.66 14.73 -27.74
CA GLN A 465 68.50 13.97 -28.22
C GLN A 465 68.52 12.61 -27.46
N LYS A 466 67.36 11.92 -27.35
CA LYS A 466 67.26 10.42 -27.41
C LYS A 466 68.02 9.59 -26.34
N ASP A 467 67.87 8.27 -26.20
CA ASP A 467 66.85 7.26 -26.59
C ASP A 467 66.97 6.08 -25.59
N ALA A 468 66.07 5.07 -25.71
CA ALA A 468 66.22 3.68 -25.21
C ALA A 468 66.22 3.47 -23.66
N ARG A 469 65.29 2.68 -23.09
CA ARG A 469 65.07 1.21 -23.15
C ARG A 469 66.17 0.37 -22.48
N GLY A 470 65.76 -0.44 -21.49
CA GLY A 470 66.55 -1.53 -20.90
C GLY A 470 65.74 -2.27 -19.81
N ASP A 471 65.60 -3.59 -19.95
CA ASP A 471 64.72 -4.44 -19.12
C ASP A 471 65.43 -5.12 -17.94
N GLY A 472 64.64 -5.52 -16.92
CA GLY A 472 64.95 -6.63 -15.99
C GLY A 472 65.82 -6.29 -14.76
N ASN A 473 65.94 -7.16 -13.74
CA ASN A 473 65.11 -8.31 -13.35
C ASN A 473 65.48 -8.76 -11.89
N ILE A 474 64.54 -9.37 -11.15
CA ILE A 474 64.75 -10.35 -10.02
C ILE A 474 65.69 -9.99 -8.83
N SER A 475 65.19 -9.91 -7.58
CA SER A 475 65.44 -10.93 -6.51
C SER A 475 65.10 -10.52 -5.06
N ALA A 476 64.55 -11.50 -4.31
CA ALA A 476 64.73 -11.89 -2.90
C ALA A 476 64.82 -10.86 -1.72
N GLY A 477 64.10 -11.18 -0.63
CA GLY A 477 64.36 -10.67 0.74
C GLY A 477 65.50 -11.43 1.46
N PRO A 478 65.68 -11.33 2.80
CA PRO A 478 64.63 -11.74 3.76
C PRO A 478 64.57 -11.01 5.14
N SER A 479 63.52 -11.35 5.92
CA SER A 479 63.43 -11.44 7.40
C SER A 479 64.01 -10.36 8.34
N THR A 480 63.20 -9.89 9.31
CA THR A 480 63.38 -10.18 10.75
C THR A 480 62.22 -9.65 11.61
N SER A 481 62.11 -10.15 12.86
CA SER A 481 61.01 -9.92 13.80
C SER A 481 61.47 -9.29 15.12
N SER A 482 60.73 -8.30 15.64
CA SER A 482 60.49 -8.10 17.09
C SER A 482 59.57 -6.90 17.37
N ALA A 483 58.67 -7.07 18.33
CA ALA A 483 57.90 -6.01 19.03
C ALA A 483 58.37 -6.01 20.53
N PRO A 484 57.75 -5.30 21.51
CA PRO A 484 56.65 -4.31 21.52
C PRO A 484 57.06 -3.08 22.39
N PRO A 485 56.20 -2.42 23.23
CA PRO A 485 54.78 -2.03 23.15
C PRO A 485 54.70 -0.48 23.03
N GLU A 486 53.69 0.33 23.41
CA GLU A 486 52.27 0.20 23.80
C GLU A 486 51.53 1.52 23.43
N GLY A 487 50.26 1.73 23.85
CA GLY A 487 49.59 3.04 23.79
C GLY A 487 48.09 3.01 23.51
N VAL A 488 47.28 2.50 24.44
CA VAL A 488 45.83 2.31 24.27
C VAL A 488 45.03 3.63 24.22
N LYS A 489 44.21 3.84 23.17
CA LYS A 489 42.87 4.45 23.28
C LYS A 489 41.86 3.73 22.39
N SER A 490 40.66 3.53 22.92
CA SER A 490 39.60 2.66 22.39
C SER A 490 38.63 3.38 21.44
N GLY A 491 38.12 2.63 20.46
CA GLY A 491 36.96 2.99 19.65
C GLY A 491 36.10 1.75 19.37
N LEU A 492 34.81 1.81 19.72
CA LEU A 492 33.85 0.71 19.50
C LEU A 492 33.27 0.72 18.06
N PRO A 493 32.65 -0.38 17.60
CA PRO A 493 32.64 -0.76 16.19
C PRO A 493 31.47 -0.22 15.34
N THR A 494 31.71 -0.25 14.03
CA THR A 494 30.85 0.24 12.93
C THR A 494 29.56 -0.58 12.67
N SER A 495 29.15 -1.49 13.56
CA SER A 495 28.17 -2.55 13.26
C SER A 495 26.70 -2.12 13.18
N GLU A 496 26.35 -0.91 13.62
CA GLU A 496 24.94 -0.45 13.64
C GLU A 496 24.45 0.16 12.32
N ARG A 497 25.35 0.51 11.38
CA ARG A 497 24.96 1.09 10.08
C ARG A 497 24.52 0.04 9.05
N GLU A 498 25.14 -1.14 9.05
CA GLU A 498 24.86 -2.19 8.05
C GLU A 498 23.60 -3.00 8.39
N ALA A 499 23.22 -3.08 9.66
CA ALA A 499 21.94 -3.64 10.11
C ALA A 499 20.73 -2.80 9.65
N ALA A 500 20.89 -1.48 9.56
CA ALA A 500 19.82 -0.58 9.12
C ALA A 500 19.54 -0.68 7.60
N GLU A 501 20.59 -0.77 6.77
CA GLU A 501 20.41 -0.83 5.30
C GLU A 501 19.91 -2.23 4.84
N SER A 502 20.35 -3.31 5.48
CA SER A 502 19.88 -4.67 5.19
C SER A 502 18.40 -4.89 5.57
N GLY A 503 17.93 -4.33 6.69
CA GLY A 503 16.52 -4.37 7.08
C GLY A 503 15.59 -3.67 6.09
N THR A 504 16.06 -2.60 5.44
CA THR A 504 15.26 -1.88 4.42
C THR A 504 15.19 -2.65 3.09
N ALA A 505 16.27 -3.33 2.70
CA ALA A 505 16.29 -4.16 1.50
C ALA A 505 15.40 -5.41 1.63
N ALA A 506 15.38 -6.05 2.81
CA ALA A 506 14.51 -7.20 3.09
C ALA A 506 13.00 -6.84 3.04
N ALA A 507 12.63 -5.63 3.48
CA ALA A 507 11.26 -5.13 3.39
C ALA A 507 10.84 -4.89 1.91
N ALA A 508 11.69 -4.21 1.13
CA ALA A 508 11.41 -3.93 -0.29
C ALA A 508 11.33 -5.20 -1.16
N ALA A 509 12.15 -6.21 -0.87
CA ALA A 509 12.14 -7.48 -1.62
C ALA A 509 10.98 -8.43 -1.24
N ALA A 510 10.22 -8.12 -0.17
CA ALA A 510 8.95 -8.78 0.13
C ALA A 510 7.75 -8.15 -0.63
N GLU A 511 7.97 -7.03 -1.33
CA GLU A 511 6.93 -6.17 -1.90
C GLU A 511 6.58 -6.51 -3.37
N GLU A 512 7.43 -7.27 -4.10
CA GLU A 512 7.28 -7.45 -5.56
C GLU A 512 6.61 -8.77 -6.02
N LEU A 513 5.97 -9.53 -5.12
CA LEU A 513 5.34 -10.83 -5.47
C LEU A 513 3.95 -11.04 -4.83
N ARG A 514 3.06 -10.04 -4.92
CA ARG A 514 1.64 -10.16 -4.51
C ARG A 514 0.72 -9.57 -5.58
N PHE A 515 -0.32 -10.32 -5.95
CA PHE A 515 -1.17 -10.03 -7.10
C PHE A 515 -2.65 -10.06 -6.70
N VAL A 516 -3.29 -8.90 -6.85
CA VAL A 516 -4.73 -8.65 -6.63
C VAL A 516 -5.59 -9.60 -7.49
N PRO A 517 -6.60 -10.30 -6.97
CA PRO A 517 -7.45 -11.22 -7.75
C PRO A 517 -8.21 -10.56 -8.93
N PRO A 518 -8.02 -10.99 -10.19
CA PRO A 518 -8.77 -10.51 -11.36
C PRO A 518 -10.30 -10.62 -11.32
N GLU A 519 -10.92 -11.45 -10.47
CA GLU A 519 -12.39 -11.52 -10.34
C GLU A 519 -13.04 -10.23 -9.83
N ARG A 520 -12.27 -9.32 -9.22
CA ARG A 520 -12.76 -8.04 -8.70
C ARG A 520 -12.14 -6.84 -9.42
N ARG A 521 -11.82 -7.02 -10.71
CA ARG A 521 -11.59 -5.90 -11.62
C ARG A 521 -12.93 -5.27 -11.96
N LEU A 522 -13.03 -3.96 -11.76
CA LEU A 522 -14.13 -3.19 -12.31
C LEU A 522 -14.13 -3.34 -13.83
N ASN A 523 -15.18 -3.95 -14.39
CA ASN A 523 -15.42 -4.02 -15.83
C ASN A 523 -15.89 -2.67 -16.40
N PHE A 524 -15.21 -1.58 -16.01
CA PHE A 524 -15.38 -0.28 -16.62
C PHE A 524 -14.45 -0.13 -17.82
N SER A 525 -15.02 0.24 -18.96
CA SER A 525 -14.23 0.71 -20.08
C SER A 525 -13.55 2.03 -19.71
N TRP A 526 -12.26 2.18 -20.02
CA TRP A 526 -11.54 3.44 -19.85
C TRP A 526 -12.23 4.62 -20.57
N LYS A 527 -12.93 4.33 -21.68
CA LYS A 527 -13.77 5.30 -22.42
C LYS A 527 -14.93 5.82 -21.58
N PHE A 528 -15.57 4.95 -20.80
CA PHE A 528 -16.66 5.32 -19.90
C PHE A 528 -16.15 6.15 -18.72
N GLY A 529 -15.01 5.76 -18.13
CA GLY A 529 -14.34 6.55 -17.10
C GLY A 529 -13.95 7.95 -17.57
N LEU A 530 -13.40 8.06 -18.79
CA LEU A 530 -13.08 9.34 -19.42
C LEU A 530 -14.34 10.17 -19.71
N ALA A 531 -15.42 9.55 -20.21
CA ALA A 531 -16.69 10.24 -20.46
C ALA A 531 -17.29 10.83 -19.18
N ILE A 532 -17.20 10.13 -18.03
CA ILE A 532 -17.61 10.66 -16.72
C ILE A 532 -16.76 11.89 -16.33
N ILE A 533 -15.44 11.83 -16.52
CA ILE A 533 -14.54 12.95 -16.21
C ILE A 533 -14.84 14.17 -17.10
N CYS A 534 -15.05 13.97 -18.40
CA CYS A 534 -15.46 15.03 -19.32
C CYS A 534 -16.84 15.61 -18.93
N GLY A 535 -17.81 14.76 -18.62
CA GLY A 535 -19.13 15.16 -18.13
C GLY A 535 -19.06 15.98 -16.85
N PHE A 536 -18.17 15.61 -15.92
CA PHE A 536 -17.89 16.40 -14.72
C PHE A 536 -17.38 17.81 -15.07
N PHE A 537 -16.36 17.94 -15.92
CA PHE A 537 -15.83 19.26 -16.30
C PHE A 537 -16.87 20.13 -17.03
N ILE A 538 -17.71 19.53 -17.88
CA ILE A 538 -18.85 20.21 -18.51
C ILE A 538 -19.83 20.68 -17.44
N SER A 539 -20.21 19.82 -16.49
CA SER A 539 -21.14 20.20 -15.42
C SER A 539 -20.58 21.29 -14.49
N PHE A 540 -19.27 21.24 -14.16
CA PHE A 540 -18.59 22.29 -13.40
C PHE A 540 -18.61 23.62 -14.16
N LEU A 541 -18.26 23.61 -15.45
CA LEU A 541 -18.31 24.81 -16.29
C LEU A 541 -19.72 25.41 -16.34
N VAL A 542 -20.74 24.59 -16.61
CA VAL A 542 -22.14 25.04 -16.67
C VAL A 542 -22.60 25.62 -15.33
N ILE A 543 -22.35 24.93 -14.21
CA ILE A 543 -22.76 25.41 -12.88
C ILE A 543 -22.01 26.71 -12.52
N MET A 544 -20.71 26.83 -12.84
CA MET A 544 -19.95 28.06 -12.55
C MET A 544 -20.35 29.25 -13.44
N VAL A 545 -20.64 29.01 -14.72
CA VAL A 545 -21.14 30.07 -15.62
C VAL A 545 -22.52 30.53 -15.16
N LEU A 546 -23.45 29.62 -14.86
CA LEU A 546 -24.77 29.97 -14.34
C LEU A 546 -24.69 30.72 -13.00
N ARG A 547 -23.76 30.35 -12.10
CA ARG A 547 -23.50 31.06 -10.82
C ARG A 547 -23.07 32.52 -11.01
N GLY A 548 -22.38 32.82 -12.12
CA GLY A 548 -21.91 34.17 -12.47
C GLY A 548 -22.86 34.99 -13.35
N VAL A 549 -23.65 34.33 -14.21
CA VAL A 549 -24.50 35.00 -15.21
C VAL A 549 -25.94 35.23 -14.72
N LEU A 550 -26.47 34.40 -13.82
CA LEU A 550 -27.85 34.54 -13.34
C LEU A 550 -28.00 35.70 -12.33
N PRO A 551 -28.75 36.77 -12.64
CA PRO A 551 -28.90 37.91 -11.73
C PRO A 551 -29.78 37.58 -10.51
N ASN A 552 -30.87 36.83 -10.71
CA ASN A 552 -31.80 36.41 -9.65
C ASN A 552 -31.66 34.90 -9.36
N LYS A 553 -30.53 34.52 -8.75
CA LYS A 553 -30.25 33.13 -8.34
C LYS A 553 -31.00 32.76 -7.05
N GLY A 554 -31.79 31.69 -7.10
CA GLY A 554 -32.52 31.18 -5.93
C GLY A 554 -31.58 30.62 -4.86
N LEU A 555 -31.89 30.81 -3.57
CA LEU A 555 -30.99 30.49 -2.45
C LEU A 555 -30.46 29.05 -2.48
N LEU A 556 -31.32 28.05 -2.74
CA LEU A 556 -30.89 26.64 -2.81
C LEU A 556 -29.94 26.39 -3.99
N TYR A 557 -30.07 27.11 -5.10
CA TYR A 557 -29.11 27.03 -6.20
C TYR A 557 -27.78 27.71 -5.83
N SER A 558 -27.81 28.86 -5.16
CA SER A 558 -26.60 29.53 -4.65
C SER A 558 -25.85 28.65 -3.66
N LEU A 559 -26.56 28.02 -2.70
CA LEU A 559 -26.04 27.02 -1.78
C LEU A 559 -25.45 25.82 -2.54
N PHE A 560 -26.19 25.25 -3.50
CA PHE A 560 -25.70 24.13 -4.32
C PHE A 560 -24.40 24.50 -5.04
N ALA A 561 -24.36 25.64 -5.73
CA ALA A 561 -23.20 26.06 -6.51
C ALA A 561 -21.99 26.38 -5.63
N ASN A 562 -22.19 27.00 -4.47
CA ASN A 562 -21.14 27.25 -3.47
C ASN A 562 -20.61 25.92 -2.87
N MET A 563 -21.49 24.96 -2.56
CA MET A 563 -21.11 23.64 -2.05
C MET A 563 -20.48 22.74 -3.13
N TYR A 564 -20.89 22.86 -4.39
CA TYR A 564 -20.29 22.17 -5.54
C TYR A 564 -18.89 22.70 -5.86
N LEU A 565 -18.71 24.02 -5.74
CA LEU A 565 -17.39 24.66 -5.85
C LEU A 565 -16.47 24.18 -4.71
N ALA A 566 -16.95 24.19 -3.46
CA ALA A 566 -16.22 23.61 -2.33
C ALA A 566 -15.87 22.14 -2.60
N GLY A 567 -16.87 21.33 -2.97
CA GLY A 567 -16.75 19.93 -3.43
C GLY A 567 -15.61 19.69 -4.42
N THR A 568 -15.42 20.63 -5.35
CA THR A 568 -14.40 20.59 -6.41
C THR A 568 -13.03 21.10 -5.98
N ILE A 569 -12.94 21.99 -4.98
CA ILE A 569 -11.68 22.60 -4.50
C ILE A 569 -11.10 21.87 -3.27
N ILE A 570 -11.85 20.98 -2.61
CA ILE A 570 -11.34 20.15 -1.52
C ILE A 570 -10.21 19.23 -2.01
N PHE A 571 -9.00 19.38 -1.46
CA PHE A 571 -7.92 18.38 -1.53
C PHE A 571 -7.34 18.19 -0.12
N GLY A 572 -6.79 17.01 0.19
CA GLY A 572 -5.98 16.80 1.41
C GLY A 572 -6.71 16.74 2.77
N GLY A 573 -8.05 16.73 2.82
CA GLY A 573 -8.82 16.50 4.06
C GLY A 573 -9.65 17.69 4.56
N GLY A 574 -10.41 17.47 5.64
CA GLY A 574 -11.44 18.40 6.14
C GLY A 574 -10.95 19.77 6.67
N PRO A 575 -9.90 19.85 7.50
CA PRO A 575 -9.56 21.10 8.20
C PRO A 575 -9.19 22.28 7.32
N VAL A 576 -8.63 22.02 6.14
CA VAL A 576 -8.22 23.05 5.16
C VAL A 576 -9.44 23.77 4.55
N VAL A 577 -10.60 23.13 4.60
CA VAL A 577 -11.82 23.54 3.86
C VAL A 577 -12.76 24.37 4.74
N VAL A 578 -12.60 24.30 6.06
CA VAL A 578 -13.41 25.03 7.02
C VAL A 578 -13.39 26.56 6.76
N PRO A 579 -12.23 27.22 6.53
CA PRO A 579 -12.22 28.64 6.18
C PRO A 579 -12.94 28.96 4.86
N LEU A 580 -12.91 28.05 3.88
CA LEU A 580 -13.67 28.21 2.62
C LEU A 580 -15.17 28.13 2.84
N LEU A 581 -15.64 27.16 3.63
CA LEU A 581 -17.06 27.04 3.93
C LEU A 581 -17.57 28.27 4.68
N ARG A 582 -16.75 28.89 5.54
CA ARG A 582 -17.06 30.18 6.17
C ARG A 582 -17.28 31.26 5.12
N GLU A 583 -16.36 31.43 4.18
CA GLU A 583 -16.50 32.42 3.09
C GLU A 583 -17.78 32.17 2.27
N TYR A 584 -18.09 30.92 1.97
CA TYR A 584 -19.19 30.54 1.08
C TYR A 584 -20.59 30.53 1.72
N VAL A 585 -20.73 30.78 3.03
CA VAL A 585 -22.05 30.86 3.72
C VAL A 585 -22.16 31.97 4.77
N VAL A 586 -21.06 32.35 5.42
CA VAL A 586 -21.03 33.40 6.45
C VAL A 586 -20.78 34.77 5.82
N ALA A 587 -19.88 34.88 4.83
CA ALA A 587 -19.70 36.15 4.11
C ALA A 587 -20.91 36.49 3.20
N GLU A 588 -21.64 35.46 2.74
CA GLU A 588 -22.94 35.60 2.05
C GLU A 588 -24.10 35.94 3.01
N GLY A 589 -23.85 35.99 4.33
CA GLY A 589 -24.84 36.33 5.36
C GLY A 589 -25.89 35.26 5.68
N TRP A 590 -25.72 34.02 5.19
CA TRP A 590 -26.72 32.95 5.37
C TRP A 590 -26.61 32.24 6.74
N VAL A 591 -25.43 32.24 7.35
CA VAL A 591 -25.14 31.58 8.63
C VAL A 591 -24.30 32.54 9.49
N SER A 592 -24.60 32.65 10.78
CA SER A 592 -23.81 33.53 11.67
C SER A 592 -22.41 32.96 11.95
N PRO A 593 -21.41 33.81 12.26
CA PRO A 593 -20.09 33.34 12.70
C PRO A 593 -20.15 32.41 13.93
N ARG A 594 -21.09 32.68 14.85
CA ARG A 594 -21.35 31.86 16.04
C ARG A 594 -21.78 30.45 15.65
N ASP A 595 -22.86 30.33 14.88
CA ASP A 595 -23.43 29.02 14.54
C ASP A 595 -22.45 28.22 13.69
N PHE A 596 -21.69 28.89 12.82
CA PHE A 596 -20.60 28.27 12.08
C PHE A 596 -19.55 27.63 13.01
N LEU A 597 -19.08 28.33 14.04
CA LEU A 597 -18.12 27.81 15.01
C LEU A 597 -18.69 26.68 15.87
N ILE A 598 -19.96 26.75 16.27
CA ILE A 598 -20.64 25.69 17.04
C ILE A 598 -20.66 24.39 16.23
N GLY A 599 -21.15 24.45 14.99
CA GLY A 599 -21.19 23.29 14.12
C GLY A 599 -19.80 22.75 13.78
N LEU A 600 -18.80 23.63 13.67
CA LEU A 600 -17.40 23.26 13.46
C LEU A 600 -16.80 22.49 14.65
N ALA A 601 -17.00 22.96 15.88
CA ALA A 601 -16.47 22.28 17.05
C ALA A 601 -17.13 20.90 17.25
N ILE A 602 -18.43 20.81 16.97
CA ILE A 602 -19.19 19.56 17.14
C ILE A 602 -18.88 18.55 16.03
N ILE A 603 -18.79 18.95 14.76
CA ILE A 603 -18.56 18.01 13.65
C ILE A 603 -17.22 17.26 13.77
N GLN A 604 -16.21 17.89 14.36
CA GLN A 604 -14.89 17.29 14.58
C GLN A 604 -14.94 16.07 15.52
N SER A 605 -15.97 16.02 16.37
CA SER A 605 -16.24 14.95 17.34
C SER A 605 -17.41 14.04 16.96
N PHE A 606 -18.05 14.26 15.81
CA PHE A 606 -19.12 13.40 15.30
C PHE A 606 -18.55 12.21 14.51
N PRO A 607 -19.24 11.06 14.49
CA PRO A 607 -18.83 9.93 13.65
C PRO A 607 -19.22 10.13 12.18
N GLY A 608 -18.43 9.54 11.29
CA GLY A 608 -18.61 9.64 9.84
C GLY A 608 -17.84 10.82 9.22
N PRO A 609 -18.12 11.20 7.97
CA PRO A 609 -17.38 12.24 7.27
C PRO A 609 -17.62 13.63 7.89
N ASN A 610 -16.55 14.36 8.23
CA ASN A 610 -16.62 15.75 8.70
C ASN A 610 -17.29 16.70 7.70
N PHE A 611 -17.43 16.29 6.43
CA PHE A 611 -18.16 17.02 5.41
C PHE A 611 -19.69 16.93 5.55
N ASN A 612 -20.19 16.12 6.50
CA ASN A 612 -21.56 16.25 7.02
C ASN A 612 -21.81 17.65 7.63
N PHE A 613 -20.77 18.46 7.88
CA PHE A 613 -20.93 19.91 8.15
C PHE A 613 -21.71 20.65 7.04
N ALA A 614 -21.64 20.21 5.78
CA ALA A 614 -22.47 20.80 4.71
C ALA A 614 -23.97 20.55 4.90
N VAL A 615 -24.35 19.47 5.58
CA VAL A 615 -25.75 19.21 6.00
C VAL A 615 -26.17 20.27 7.00
N TYR A 616 -25.35 20.53 8.02
CA TYR A 616 -25.59 21.57 9.02
C TYR A 616 -25.71 22.96 8.40
N LEU A 617 -24.71 23.39 7.61
CA LEU A 617 -24.69 24.70 6.96
C LEU A 617 -25.84 24.87 5.96
N GLY A 618 -26.16 23.82 5.19
CA GLY A 618 -27.29 23.83 4.27
C GLY A 618 -28.64 23.93 4.99
N THR A 619 -28.77 23.25 6.13
CA THR A 619 -29.97 23.31 6.99
C THR A 619 -30.18 24.71 7.55
N LEU A 620 -29.13 25.32 8.14
CA LEU A 620 -29.20 26.70 8.64
C LEU A 620 -29.47 27.71 7.52
N THR A 621 -28.79 27.58 6.38
CA THR A 621 -29.03 28.43 5.19
C THR A 621 -30.50 28.37 4.76
N ALA A 622 -31.10 27.17 4.71
CA ALA A 622 -32.50 27.03 4.36
C ALA A 622 -33.44 27.62 5.43
N LEU A 623 -33.20 27.34 6.72
CA LEU A 623 -34.00 27.86 7.83
C LEU A 623 -33.99 29.39 7.89
N ASN A 624 -32.80 30.01 7.92
CA ASN A 624 -32.62 31.46 7.93
C ASN A 624 -33.20 32.11 6.67
N GLY A 625 -33.23 31.36 5.56
CA GLY A 625 -33.89 31.78 4.33
C GLY A 625 -35.41 31.58 4.29
N GLY A 626 -36.06 30.97 5.29
CA GLY A 626 -37.50 30.63 5.23
C GLY A 626 -37.83 29.51 4.22
N ARG A 627 -36.89 28.61 3.94
CA ARG A 627 -37.06 27.42 3.07
C ARG A 627 -37.13 26.16 3.94
N LEU A 628 -37.60 25.05 3.36
CA LEU A 628 -37.61 23.75 4.03
C LEU A 628 -36.18 23.32 4.44
N SER A 629 -35.97 23.15 5.75
CA SER A 629 -34.70 22.73 6.37
C SER A 629 -34.08 21.50 5.70
N VAL A 630 -34.91 20.47 5.47
CA VAL A 630 -34.54 19.19 4.83
C VAL A 630 -34.04 19.39 3.39
N ALA A 631 -34.61 20.35 2.64
CA ALA A 631 -34.13 20.64 1.29
C ALA A 631 -32.71 21.23 1.32
N GLY A 632 -32.43 22.13 2.27
CA GLY A 632 -31.08 22.66 2.52
C GLY A 632 -30.07 21.57 2.88
N ALA A 633 -30.46 20.64 3.76
CA ALA A 633 -29.67 19.48 4.16
C ALA A 633 -29.23 18.61 2.95
N PHE A 634 -30.18 18.20 2.11
CA PHE A 634 -29.91 17.39 0.92
C PHE A 634 -29.06 18.16 -0.11
N VAL A 635 -29.37 19.43 -0.37
CA VAL A 635 -28.64 20.26 -1.32
C VAL A 635 -27.18 20.46 -0.88
N GLY A 636 -26.93 20.71 0.40
CA GLY A 636 -25.59 20.82 0.96
C GLY A 636 -24.80 19.51 0.85
N ALA A 637 -25.41 18.37 1.20
CA ALA A 637 -24.79 17.05 1.08
C ALA A 637 -24.42 16.71 -0.37
N ILE A 638 -25.37 16.83 -1.29
CA ILE A 638 -25.14 16.49 -2.71
C ILE A 638 -24.08 17.44 -3.28
N GLY A 639 -24.19 18.75 -3.04
CA GLY A 639 -23.21 19.74 -3.51
C GLY A 639 -21.78 19.38 -3.12
N ILE A 640 -21.52 19.07 -1.84
CA ILE A 640 -20.14 18.86 -1.37
C ILE A 640 -19.57 17.47 -1.72
N PHE A 641 -20.39 16.42 -1.76
CA PHE A 641 -19.92 15.05 -2.00
C PHE A 641 -19.89 14.67 -3.48
N PHE A 642 -20.85 15.14 -4.30
CA PHE A 642 -21.00 14.70 -5.68
C PHE A 642 -19.76 14.94 -6.57
N PRO A 643 -19.11 16.12 -6.57
CA PRO A 643 -17.92 16.37 -7.41
C PRO A 643 -16.82 15.33 -7.25
N GLY A 644 -16.41 15.06 -6.00
CA GLY A 644 -15.34 14.11 -5.70
C GLY A 644 -15.70 12.66 -5.96
N LEU A 645 -16.98 12.30 -5.79
CA LEU A 645 -17.47 10.94 -6.06
C LEU A 645 -17.54 10.65 -7.56
N VAL A 646 -18.04 11.60 -8.36
CA VAL A 646 -18.07 11.49 -9.83
C VAL A 646 -16.66 11.42 -10.39
N LEU A 647 -15.75 12.30 -9.93
CA LEU A 647 -14.34 12.25 -10.33
C LEU A 647 -13.67 10.92 -9.94
N VAL A 648 -13.79 10.46 -8.69
CA VAL A 648 -13.14 9.20 -8.30
C VAL A 648 -13.72 7.99 -9.03
N HIS A 649 -15.03 7.97 -9.29
CA HIS A 649 -15.67 6.92 -10.08
C HIS A 649 -15.19 6.92 -11.55
N GLY A 650 -15.08 8.09 -12.18
CA GLY A 650 -14.52 8.22 -13.53
C GLY A 650 -13.05 7.79 -13.59
N THR A 651 -12.24 8.22 -12.63
CA THR A 651 -10.80 7.86 -12.58
C THR A 651 -10.58 6.38 -12.35
N MET A 652 -11.43 5.68 -11.61
CA MET A 652 -11.38 4.22 -11.45
C MET A 652 -11.45 3.45 -12.77
N GLY A 653 -12.29 3.90 -13.72
CA GLY A 653 -12.36 3.31 -15.05
C GLY A 653 -11.08 3.49 -15.87
N VAL A 654 -10.32 4.56 -15.61
CA VAL A 654 -9.01 4.82 -16.24
C VAL A 654 -7.87 4.11 -15.48
N TRP A 655 -7.97 4.03 -14.14
CA TRP A 655 -6.94 3.51 -13.23
C TRP A 655 -6.50 2.09 -13.59
N GLY A 656 -7.45 1.22 -13.91
CA GLY A 656 -7.18 -0.16 -14.32
C GLY A 656 -6.25 -0.27 -15.55
N SER A 657 -6.26 0.72 -16.44
CA SER A 657 -5.40 0.76 -17.63
C SER A 657 -4.03 1.41 -17.37
N ILE A 658 -3.95 2.41 -16.48
CA ILE A 658 -2.73 3.21 -16.29
C ILE A 658 -1.88 2.79 -15.08
N ARG A 659 -2.44 2.10 -14.07
CA ARG A 659 -1.72 1.79 -12.81
C ARG A 659 -0.48 0.90 -12.95
N SER A 660 -0.36 0.18 -14.07
CA SER A 660 0.82 -0.64 -14.38
C SER A 660 2.03 0.19 -14.83
N TRP A 661 1.81 1.42 -15.31
CA TRP A 661 2.83 2.25 -15.93
C TRP A 661 3.83 2.80 -14.90
N ARG A 662 5.13 2.69 -15.21
CA ARG A 662 6.23 3.08 -14.30
C ARG A 662 6.16 4.54 -13.85
N TRP A 663 5.80 5.45 -14.75
CA TRP A 663 5.67 6.87 -14.43
C TRP A 663 4.49 7.12 -13.50
N VAL A 664 3.35 6.44 -13.67
CA VAL A 664 2.19 6.56 -12.78
C VAL A 664 2.56 6.13 -11.36
N LYS A 665 3.17 4.94 -11.19
CA LYS A 665 3.63 4.48 -9.86
C LYS A 665 4.55 5.49 -9.18
N SER A 666 5.48 6.07 -9.94
CA SER A 666 6.41 7.09 -9.45
C SER A 666 5.70 8.40 -9.06
N THR A 667 4.80 8.92 -9.90
CA THR A 667 3.97 10.11 -9.59
C THR A 667 3.16 9.91 -8.32
N VAL A 668 2.50 8.75 -8.21
CA VAL A 668 1.63 8.37 -7.10
C VAL A 668 2.39 8.33 -5.77
N ARG A 669 3.61 7.79 -5.77
CA ARG A 669 4.52 7.82 -4.61
C ARG A 669 4.83 9.25 -4.13
N GLY A 670 5.10 10.17 -5.05
CA GLY A 670 5.40 11.57 -4.73
C GLY A 670 4.18 12.34 -4.23
N VAL A 671 3.04 12.18 -4.92
CA VAL A 671 1.72 12.70 -4.51
C VAL A 671 1.36 12.25 -3.09
N ASN A 672 1.54 10.97 -2.79
CA ASN A 672 1.23 10.40 -1.48
C ASN A 672 2.10 11.04 -0.37
N ALA A 673 3.42 11.12 -0.58
CA ALA A 673 4.34 11.74 0.36
C ALA A 673 4.01 13.22 0.65
N THR A 674 3.75 14.02 -0.39
CA THR A 674 3.39 15.44 -0.20
C THR A 674 2.01 15.59 0.45
N ALA A 675 1.02 14.77 0.09
CA ALA A 675 -0.29 14.78 0.71
C ALA A 675 -0.25 14.44 2.21
N VAL A 676 0.60 13.50 2.61
CA VAL A 676 0.83 13.19 4.03
C VAL A 676 1.55 14.31 4.77
N GLY A 677 2.50 15.00 4.11
CA GLY A 677 3.09 16.25 4.63
C GLY A 677 2.02 17.31 4.97
N LEU A 678 1.00 17.47 4.13
CA LEU A 678 -0.10 18.40 4.36
C LEU A 678 -1.04 18.02 5.52
N ILE A 679 -1.00 16.78 6.03
CA ILE A 679 -1.75 16.43 7.23
C ILE A 679 -1.17 17.15 8.46
N TYR A 680 0.15 17.39 8.52
CA TYR A 680 0.77 18.20 9.59
C TYR A 680 0.31 19.67 9.53
N THR A 681 0.16 20.22 8.32
CA THR A 681 -0.47 21.53 8.12
C THR A 681 -1.90 21.57 8.65
N ALA A 682 -2.67 20.51 8.44
CA ALA A 682 -4.04 20.39 8.96
C ALA A 682 -4.08 20.31 10.50
N VAL A 683 -3.15 19.56 11.12
CA VAL A 683 -2.97 19.51 12.58
C VAL A 683 -2.71 20.91 13.14
N TYR A 684 -1.76 21.65 12.56
CA TYR A 684 -1.44 23.01 12.99
C TYR A 684 -2.62 23.98 12.81
N ARG A 685 -3.34 23.92 11.68
CA ARG A 685 -4.52 24.76 11.45
C ARG A 685 -5.63 24.50 12.47
N LEU A 686 -5.89 23.23 12.81
CA LEU A 686 -6.84 22.89 13.88
C LEU A 686 -6.36 23.37 15.25
N TRP A 687 -5.06 23.28 15.52
CA TRP A 687 -4.47 23.77 16.76
C TRP A 687 -4.69 25.28 16.95
N GLN A 688 -4.55 26.07 15.88
CA GLN A 688 -4.72 27.54 15.92
C GLN A 688 -6.16 28.01 16.18
N ILE A 689 -7.17 27.16 15.96
CA ILE A 689 -8.61 27.52 16.12
C ILE A 689 -9.34 26.61 17.13
N GLY A 690 -8.61 25.73 17.81
CA GLY A 690 -9.21 24.64 18.59
C GLY A 690 -9.86 25.08 19.90
N TRP A 691 -9.38 26.17 20.49
CA TRP A 691 -9.97 26.74 21.71
C TRP A 691 -11.14 27.65 21.32
N VAL A 692 -12.31 27.41 21.91
CA VAL A 692 -13.53 28.18 21.65
C VAL A 692 -13.91 28.95 22.91
N GLU A 693 -13.99 30.28 22.79
CA GLU A 693 -14.39 31.20 23.86
C GLU A 693 -15.58 32.05 23.42
N GLU A 694 -16.35 32.54 24.39
CA GLU A 694 -17.48 33.44 24.18
C GLU A 694 -17.07 34.79 23.56
N THR A 695 -15.89 35.29 23.93
CA THR A 695 -15.32 36.57 23.44
C THR A 695 -14.73 36.49 22.03
N SER A 696 -14.42 35.29 21.52
CA SER A 696 -13.55 35.09 20.35
C SER A 696 -14.27 34.48 19.14
N GLN A 697 -14.85 35.33 18.27
CA GLN A 697 -15.60 34.93 17.05
C GLN A 697 -14.79 34.22 15.95
N GLN A 698 -13.54 33.81 16.20
CA GLN A 698 -12.72 33.04 15.24
C GLN A 698 -12.06 31.78 15.83
N GLY A 699 -12.26 31.51 17.13
CA GLY A 699 -11.45 30.52 17.86
C GLY A 699 -10.04 31.03 18.14
N THR A 700 -9.38 30.44 19.12
CA THR A 700 -8.01 30.78 19.54
C THR A 700 -7.11 29.55 19.59
N SER A 701 -5.80 29.78 19.68
CA SER A 701 -4.79 28.72 19.68
C SER A 701 -4.83 27.91 20.97
N LEU A 702 -4.82 26.57 20.85
CA LEU A 702 -4.69 25.65 21.98
C LEU A 702 -3.37 25.85 22.77
N ALA A 703 -2.38 26.55 22.22
CA ALA A 703 -1.13 26.87 22.92
C ALA A 703 -1.27 28.03 23.94
N ASN A 704 -2.36 28.79 23.88
CA ASN A 704 -2.54 29.96 24.76
C ASN A 704 -2.89 29.57 26.21
N ASP A 705 -3.34 28.34 26.45
CA ASP A 705 -3.58 27.77 27.78
C ASP A 705 -2.90 26.38 27.87
N PRO A 706 -1.96 26.18 28.82
CA PRO A 706 -1.31 24.88 29.04
C PRO A 706 -2.27 23.70 29.26
N TRP A 707 -3.49 23.92 29.77
CA TRP A 707 -4.47 22.85 29.95
C TRP A 707 -4.84 22.17 28.62
N TRP A 708 -5.10 22.97 27.58
CA TRP A 708 -5.47 22.41 26.27
C TRP A 708 -4.30 21.69 25.61
N VAL A 709 -3.07 22.14 25.86
CA VAL A 709 -1.84 21.42 25.49
C VAL A 709 -1.80 20.04 26.16
N VAL A 710 -2.09 19.96 27.47
CA VAL A 710 -2.15 18.69 28.21
C VAL A 710 -3.24 17.77 27.66
N VAL A 711 -4.48 18.24 27.47
CA VAL A 711 -5.59 17.42 26.89
C VAL A 711 -5.21 16.85 25.52
N THR A 712 -4.55 17.66 24.68
CA THR A 712 -4.07 17.26 23.36
C THR A 712 -2.97 16.19 23.47
N ALA A 713 -2.00 16.39 24.36
CA ALA A 713 -0.90 15.46 24.61
C ALA A 713 -1.40 14.13 25.20
N THR A 714 -2.29 14.15 26.19
CA THR A 714 -2.91 12.96 26.78
C THR A 714 -3.64 12.12 25.73
N SER A 715 -4.31 12.76 24.77
CA SER A 715 -5.02 12.06 23.69
C SER A 715 -4.06 11.43 22.68
N TYR A 716 -2.97 12.11 22.32
CA TYR A 716 -1.90 11.56 21.49
C TYR A 716 -1.20 10.37 22.18
N VAL A 717 -0.75 10.55 23.42
CA VAL A 717 -0.05 9.55 24.24
C VAL A 717 -0.93 8.32 24.46
N GLY A 718 -2.19 8.54 24.85
CA GLY A 718 -3.18 7.50 25.06
C GLY A 718 -3.40 6.65 23.80
N GLY A 719 -3.56 7.29 22.64
CA GLY A 719 -3.72 6.58 21.36
C GLY A 719 -2.45 5.83 20.93
N CYS A 720 -1.26 6.40 21.19
CA CYS A 720 0.01 5.86 20.72
C CYS A 720 0.48 4.63 21.51
N TRP A 721 0.40 4.66 22.84
CA TRP A 721 0.99 3.63 23.71
C TRP A 721 -0.04 2.84 24.54
N PHE A 722 -1.19 3.43 24.85
CA PHE A 722 -2.21 2.80 25.71
C PHE A 722 -3.40 2.21 24.92
N GLY A 723 -3.34 2.24 23.58
CA GLY A 723 -4.40 1.70 22.71
C GLY A 723 -5.75 2.42 22.84
N LEU A 724 -5.74 3.67 23.34
CA LEU A 724 -6.96 4.44 23.59
C LEU A 724 -7.73 4.67 22.28
N LYS A 725 -8.95 4.15 22.21
CA LYS A 725 -9.79 4.29 21.01
C LYS A 725 -10.18 5.76 20.81
N PRO A 726 -10.17 6.30 19.57
CA PRO A 726 -10.53 7.70 19.28
C PRO A 726 -11.81 8.23 19.96
N PRO A 727 -12.94 7.49 20.02
CA PRO A 727 -14.16 8.01 20.65
C PRO A 727 -13.98 8.22 22.17
N VAL A 728 -13.20 7.35 22.82
CA VAL A 728 -12.92 7.42 24.27
C VAL A 728 -12.00 8.60 24.56
N ALA A 729 -10.99 8.84 23.73
CA ALA A 729 -10.12 10.01 23.84
C ALA A 729 -10.90 11.32 23.70
N ILE A 730 -11.81 11.40 22.72
CA ILE A 730 -12.67 12.57 22.49
C ILE A 730 -13.60 12.83 23.69
N ILE A 731 -14.28 11.80 24.21
CA ILE A 731 -15.14 11.92 25.41
C ILE A 731 -14.31 12.33 26.64
N LEU A 732 -13.12 11.77 26.82
CA LEU A 732 -12.21 12.14 27.91
C LEU A 732 -11.77 13.62 27.79
N GLY A 733 -11.52 14.10 26.56
CA GLY A 733 -11.30 15.53 26.29
C GLY A 733 -12.47 16.41 26.71
N ALA A 734 -13.71 16.02 26.38
CA ALA A 734 -14.93 16.74 26.78
C ALA A 734 -15.06 16.85 28.31
N VAL A 735 -14.82 15.73 29.01
CA VAL A 735 -14.85 15.66 30.48
C VAL A 735 -13.76 16.54 31.09
N LEU A 736 -12.53 16.51 30.56
CA LEU A 736 -11.45 17.40 31.00
C LEU A 736 -11.76 18.89 30.74
N GLY A 737 -12.49 19.20 29.66
CA GLY A 737 -13.02 20.54 29.41
C GLY A 737 -13.99 21.00 30.49
N LEU A 738 -14.96 20.16 30.86
CA LEU A 738 -15.90 20.43 31.95
C LEU A 738 -15.22 20.51 33.32
N ILE A 739 -14.19 19.70 33.58
CA ILE A 739 -13.40 19.77 34.82
C ILE A 739 -12.66 21.12 34.91
N ARG A 740 -12.00 21.58 33.84
CA ARG A 740 -11.40 22.93 33.81
C ARG A 740 -12.44 24.01 34.05
N TYR A 741 -13.63 23.91 33.45
CA TYR A 741 -14.70 24.87 33.73
C TYR A 741 -15.01 24.90 35.23
N GLY A 742 -15.32 23.75 35.84
CA GLY A 742 -15.65 23.66 37.26
C GLY A 742 -14.56 24.20 38.19
N VAL A 743 -13.28 23.96 37.86
CA VAL A 743 -12.12 24.44 38.64
C VAL A 743 -11.86 25.94 38.45
N VAL A 744 -12.18 26.52 37.29
CA VAL A 744 -11.99 27.96 37.00
C VAL A 744 -13.22 28.79 37.41
N SER A 745 -14.39 28.17 37.55
CA SER A 745 -15.64 28.82 38.01
C SER A 745 -15.89 28.72 39.51
N ALA A 746 -15.02 28.03 40.25
CA ALA A 746 -15.08 27.83 41.71
C ALA A 746 -14.03 28.71 42.42
#